data_AF-A0A1G0MT05-F1
#
_entry.id   AF-A0A1G0MT05-F1
#
_cell.length_a   1.000
_cell.length_b   1.000
_cell.length_c   1.000
_cell.angle_alpha   90.00
_cell.angle_beta   90.00
_cell.angle_gamma   90.00
#
_symmetry.space_group_name_H-M   'P 1'
#
loop_
_entity.id
_entity.type
_entity.pdbx_description
1 polymer ?
#
loop_
_entity_poly.entity_id
_entity_poly.type
_entity_poly.pdbx_seq_one_letter_code
_entity_poly.pdbx_strand_id
1 'polypeptide(L)'
;MTGRLARGVWLIIGAALLVLPALPVPAWSGAPDRGPLWPPYAASWGIGLVVVLVSGILAGRLATRLAPARIPWPQLRPFPAVAALSIGLMLLAVWVMQWVFASNPQLVDEIAQLFHARAFAGGRLAAPAPQPPEAFLVTHTWITPAGWVSLYPPGQTALLALGLLARAEWLVNPLLGGLSVGLVYYTALGLYGRRTALAAAFLWATSAWVMFMSGTYMNHVGAVTFSLLAWTMVFGSRRPTRLRHAVAGLGLAAVAATRPLDAVGAALPVLIWMAARRQWRALPWMMLGGVPVILVWGYVNWRTFGSPLAIGYTAVYGEQFGLGFGADPWGQPYTPFIALSNMAVAVRRLHIYLYEWPIPALLPLGIWAIAAGPRAWRDLVVGVGAAAIPALYFFYWHSGFYTGPRFYYGAVPFLVIGTARAWRWAWALARRSRVRQVRSDVALAAVAAFVMLWGWIAILPRRADVHRRSLATLKLHPERELAARGVRRALVLVPESWGSRIIVRLWGLGVEPGLVERAHRRLDTCDLHRFAVTAETGSWAPADVAARLHAMMDTVRTPPLLTDWPDPSVRLRPGYSPPESCQVERRRDLAGFTLYGHLAWRNPLGLDSGVVFARDLFEHNDRVLARYPGWDVWRYAPPADAPRALPVLSRLPPAPRLPAP
;
A
#
# COMPACT_ATOMS: atom_id res chain seq x y z
N MET A 1 27.82 -4.89 26.64
CA MET A 1 26.37 -4.53 26.63
C MET A 1 25.69 -4.84 25.28
N THR A 2 26.25 -4.41 24.15
CA THR A 2 25.66 -4.59 22.80
C THR A 2 25.27 -6.03 22.44
N GLY A 3 26.08 -7.02 22.80
CA GLY A 3 25.76 -8.43 22.48
C GLY A 3 24.57 -9.01 23.26
N ARG A 4 24.35 -8.59 24.52
CA ARG A 4 23.16 -9.00 25.28
C ARG A 4 21.90 -8.35 24.69
N LEU A 5 21.99 -7.08 24.33
CA LEU A 5 20.91 -6.34 23.67
C LEU A 5 20.53 -6.97 22.33
N ALA A 6 21.51 -7.26 21.47
CA ALA A 6 21.29 -7.93 20.18
C ALA A 6 20.54 -9.27 20.36
N ARG A 7 20.97 -10.09 21.32
CA ARG A 7 20.31 -11.36 21.63
C ARG A 7 18.87 -11.14 22.12
N GLY A 8 18.65 -10.19 23.03
CA GLY A 8 17.31 -9.88 23.55
C GLY A 8 16.34 -9.44 22.46
N VAL A 9 16.78 -8.52 21.59
CA VAL A 9 15.98 -8.06 20.43
C VAL A 9 15.60 -9.23 19.52
N TRP A 10 16.56 -10.10 19.16
CA TRP A 10 16.25 -11.25 18.30
C TRP A 10 15.42 -12.33 18.97
N LEU A 11 15.52 -12.52 20.29
CA LEU A 11 14.61 -13.42 21.00
C LEU A 11 13.17 -12.92 20.92
N ILE A 12 12.94 -11.61 21.09
CA ILE A 12 11.61 -11.00 20.95
C ILE A 12 11.10 -11.15 19.52
N ILE A 13 11.93 -10.81 18.52
CA ILE A 13 11.55 -10.95 17.11
C ILE A 13 11.24 -12.41 16.78
N GLY A 14 12.11 -13.34 17.18
CA GLY A 14 11.92 -14.78 16.94
C GLY A 14 10.63 -15.30 17.58
N ALA A 15 10.37 -14.95 18.84
CA ALA A 15 9.13 -15.29 19.51
C ALA A 15 7.91 -14.67 18.82
N ALA A 16 7.98 -13.39 18.44
CA ALA A 16 6.91 -12.70 17.73
C ALA A 16 6.59 -13.35 16.38
N LEU A 17 7.61 -13.74 15.60
CA LEU A 17 7.45 -14.42 14.31
C LEU A 17 6.87 -15.83 14.45
N LEU A 18 7.18 -16.55 15.54
CA LEU A 18 6.71 -17.95 15.69
C LEU A 18 5.38 -18.06 16.44
N VAL A 19 5.13 -17.18 17.42
CA VAL A 19 3.99 -17.29 18.34
C VAL A 19 2.83 -16.42 17.89
N LEU A 20 3.04 -15.14 17.56
CA LEU A 20 1.92 -14.24 17.21
C LEU A 20 1.03 -14.76 16.07
N PRO A 21 1.56 -15.40 15.01
CA PRO A 21 0.72 -15.96 13.96
C PRO A 21 -0.26 -17.02 14.46
N ALA A 22 0.13 -17.79 15.48
CA ALA A 22 -0.68 -18.87 16.02
C ALA A 22 -1.75 -18.39 17.02
N LEU A 23 -1.58 -17.22 17.63
CA LEU A 23 -2.51 -16.71 18.66
C LEU A 23 -3.81 -16.21 18.02
N PRO A 24 -5.00 -16.63 18.48
CA PRO A 24 -6.30 -16.20 17.95
C PRO A 24 -6.73 -14.78 18.42
N VAL A 25 -5.77 -13.86 18.65
CA VAL A 25 -6.03 -12.47 19.06
C VAL A 25 -7.08 -11.77 18.18
N PRO A 26 -7.09 -11.96 16.84
CA PRO A 26 -8.09 -11.33 16.00
C PRO A 26 -9.51 -11.82 16.24
N ALA A 27 -9.71 -13.04 16.75
CA ALA A 27 -11.04 -13.53 17.12
C ALA A 27 -11.57 -12.82 18.39
N TRP A 28 -10.66 -12.51 19.32
CA TRP A 28 -11.01 -11.97 20.65
C TRP A 28 -11.06 -10.45 20.74
N SER A 29 -10.31 -9.74 19.88
CA SER A 29 -10.10 -8.29 20.02
C SER A 29 -11.25 -7.39 19.56
N GLY A 30 -12.25 -7.93 18.85
CA GLY A 30 -13.27 -7.09 18.21
C GLY A 30 -12.73 -6.24 17.06
N ALA A 31 -11.44 -6.38 16.70
CA ALA A 31 -10.83 -5.61 15.63
C ALA A 31 -11.58 -5.82 14.29
N PRO A 32 -11.77 -4.75 13.48
CA PRO A 32 -12.44 -4.88 12.18
C PRO A 32 -11.73 -5.85 11.24
N ASP A 33 -10.40 -5.83 11.24
CA ASP A 33 -9.60 -6.75 10.44
C ASP A 33 -9.33 -8.05 11.20
N ARG A 34 -10.06 -9.10 10.83
CA ARG A 34 -9.86 -10.45 11.40
C ARG A 34 -8.70 -11.21 10.74
N GLY A 35 -8.12 -10.65 9.68
CA GLY A 35 -7.05 -11.28 8.91
C GLY A 35 -7.52 -12.48 8.09
N PRO A 36 -6.58 -13.19 7.45
CA PRO A 36 -6.89 -14.41 6.70
C PRO A 36 -7.38 -15.54 7.64
N LEU A 37 -8.27 -16.39 7.13
CA LEU A 37 -8.72 -17.60 7.84
C LEU A 37 -7.52 -18.49 8.15
N TRP A 38 -7.21 -18.65 9.44
CA TRP A 38 -5.99 -19.33 9.85
C TRP A 38 -5.97 -20.85 9.61
N PRO A 39 -7.05 -21.62 9.86
CA PRO A 39 -6.99 -23.08 9.77
C PRO A 39 -6.58 -23.62 8.38
N PRO A 40 -7.09 -23.10 7.24
CA PRO A 40 -6.63 -23.53 5.92
C PRO A 40 -5.15 -23.29 5.68
N TYR A 41 -4.62 -22.12 6.09
CA TYR A 41 -3.19 -21.82 5.94
C TYR A 41 -2.33 -22.71 6.85
N ALA A 42 -2.72 -22.91 8.11
CA ALA A 42 -2.02 -23.78 9.03
C ALA A 42 -1.96 -25.23 8.51
N ALA A 43 -3.07 -25.77 7.99
CA ALA A 43 -3.10 -27.09 7.38
C ALA A 43 -2.20 -27.16 6.14
N SER A 44 -2.31 -26.19 5.23
CA SER A 44 -1.47 -26.15 4.01
C SER A 44 0.03 -26.07 4.33
N TRP A 45 0.41 -25.31 5.36
CA TRP A 45 1.79 -25.20 5.82
C TRP A 45 2.27 -26.42 6.57
N GLY A 46 1.39 -27.10 7.32
CA GLY A 46 1.71 -28.40 7.94
C GLY A 46 2.05 -29.44 6.89
N ILE A 47 1.19 -29.58 5.87
CA ILE A 47 1.42 -30.46 4.72
C ILE A 47 2.70 -30.05 3.99
N GLY A 48 2.85 -28.77 3.67
CA GLY A 48 4.03 -28.26 2.97
C GLY A 48 5.32 -28.51 3.75
N LEU A 49 5.32 -28.33 5.07
CA LEU A 49 6.48 -28.61 5.93
C LEU A 49 6.84 -30.09 5.91
N VAL A 50 5.86 -31.00 6.02
CA VAL A 50 6.08 -32.44 5.94
C VAL A 50 6.68 -32.82 4.58
N VAL A 51 6.08 -32.36 3.47
CA VAL A 51 6.57 -32.65 2.11
C VAL A 51 7.99 -32.15 1.92
N VAL A 52 8.28 -30.93 2.37
CA VAL A 52 9.62 -30.31 2.28
C VAL A 52 10.64 -31.12 3.07
N LEU A 53 10.33 -31.50 4.32
CA LEU A 53 11.24 -32.27 5.17
C LEU A 53 11.49 -33.67 4.60
N VAL A 54 10.44 -34.38 4.18
CA VAL A 54 10.55 -35.72 3.58
C VAL A 54 11.40 -35.65 2.31
N SER A 55 11.10 -34.71 1.41
CA SER A 55 11.86 -34.53 0.16
C SER A 55 13.33 -34.22 0.43
N GLY A 56 13.62 -33.38 1.41
CA GLY A 56 14.99 -33.06 1.83
C GLY A 56 15.73 -34.28 2.38
N ILE A 57 15.10 -35.05 3.28
CA ILE A 57 15.70 -36.25 3.87
C ILE A 57 15.96 -37.31 2.79
N LEU A 58 15.00 -37.54 1.89
CA LEU A 58 15.14 -38.48 0.78
C LEU A 58 16.29 -38.07 -0.16
N ALA A 59 16.36 -36.80 -0.56
CA ALA A 59 17.46 -36.29 -1.38
C ALA A 59 18.81 -36.43 -0.69
N GLY A 60 18.89 -36.10 0.62
CA GLY A 60 20.11 -36.25 1.41
C GLY A 60 20.54 -37.70 1.61
N ARG A 61 19.59 -38.64 1.74
CA ARG A 61 19.86 -40.10 1.79
C ARG A 61 20.29 -40.64 0.44
N LEU A 62 19.67 -40.21 -0.65
CA LEU A 62 20.09 -40.62 -1.99
C LEU A 62 21.52 -40.14 -2.28
N ALA A 63 21.85 -38.92 -1.85
CA ALA A 63 23.17 -38.33 -2.05
C ALA A 63 24.30 -38.99 -1.21
N THR A 64 23.99 -39.85 -0.22
CA THR A 64 25.03 -40.70 0.41
C THR A 64 25.36 -41.93 -0.43
N ARG A 65 24.45 -42.35 -1.31
CA ARG A 65 24.60 -43.52 -2.20
C ARG A 65 25.15 -43.15 -3.58
N LEU A 66 24.92 -41.92 -4.02
CA LEU A 66 25.42 -41.42 -5.30
C LEU A 66 26.84 -40.86 -5.14
N ALA A 67 27.71 -41.16 -6.10
CA ALA A 67 29.01 -40.50 -6.20
C ALA A 67 28.79 -38.97 -6.29
N PRO A 68 29.57 -38.15 -5.57
CA PRO A 68 29.40 -36.71 -5.64
C PRO A 68 29.66 -36.24 -7.07
N ALA A 69 28.59 -35.87 -7.78
CA ALA A 69 28.71 -35.22 -9.07
C ALA A 69 29.53 -33.94 -8.89
N ARG A 70 30.69 -33.86 -9.53
CA ARG A 70 31.49 -32.63 -9.61
C ARG A 70 30.81 -31.69 -10.60
N ILE A 71 29.66 -31.15 -10.20
CA ILE A 71 29.01 -30.09 -10.97
C ILE A 71 29.87 -28.83 -10.77
N PRO A 72 30.52 -28.30 -11.82
CA PRO A 72 31.23 -27.04 -11.70
C PRO A 72 30.19 -25.96 -11.41
N TRP A 73 30.16 -25.48 -10.17
CA TRP A 73 29.31 -24.34 -9.82
C TRP A 73 29.90 -23.12 -10.53
N PRO A 74 29.15 -22.46 -11.43
CA PRO A 74 29.66 -21.28 -12.09
C PRO A 74 30.03 -20.26 -11.01
N GLN A 75 31.27 -19.78 -11.05
CA GLN A 75 31.69 -18.68 -10.19
C GLN A 75 31.03 -17.41 -10.68
N LEU A 76 29.76 -17.21 -10.32
CA LEU A 76 29.01 -16.02 -10.69
C LEU A 76 29.71 -14.80 -10.11
N ARG A 77 30.23 -13.95 -11.00
CA ARG A 77 30.72 -12.63 -10.61
C ARG A 77 29.53 -11.85 -10.01
N PRO A 78 29.67 -11.17 -8.87
CA PRO A 78 28.52 -10.56 -8.20
C PRO A 78 27.79 -9.53 -9.04
N PHE A 79 28.53 -8.72 -9.80
CA PHE A 79 27.95 -7.65 -10.61
C PHE A 79 26.94 -8.16 -11.67
N PRO A 80 27.31 -9.06 -12.61
CA PRO A 80 26.34 -9.53 -13.60
C PRO A 80 25.18 -10.31 -12.97
N ALA A 81 25.42 -11.03 -11.85
CA ALA A 81 24.34 -11.72 -11.14
C ALA A 81 23.32 -10.73 -10.55
N VAL A 82 23.79 -9.68 -9.87
CA VAL A 82 22.92 -8.65 -9.28
C VAL A 82 22.21 -7.85 -10.38
N ALA A 83 22.91 -7.54 -11.48
CA ALA A 83 22.31 -6.86 -12.63
C ALA A 83 21.19 -7.71 -13.26
N ALA A 84 21.42 -9.00 -13.48
CA ALA A 84 20.41 -9.92 -14.01
C ALA A 84 19.20 -10.04 -13.08
N LEU A 85 19.40 -10.12 -11.77
CA LEU A 85 18.32 -10.12 -10.78
C LEU A 85 17.54 -8.79 -10.77
N SER A 86 18.24 -7.66 -10.92
CA SER A 86 17.63 -6.32 -10.98
C SER A 86 16.73 -6.18 -12.21
N ILE A 87 17.25 -6.57 -13.37
CA ILE A 87 16.48 -6.57 -14.64
C ILE A 87 15.33 -7.56 -14.55
N GLY A 88 15.56 -8.76 -14.01
CA GLY A 88 14.52 -9.78 -13.84
C GLY A 88 13.35 -9.28 -12.99
N LEU A 89 13.61 -8.71 -11.81
CA LEU A 89 12.56 -8.15 -10.96
C LEU A 89 11.85 -6.96 -11.65
N MET A 90 12.59 -6.08 -12.31
CA MET A 90 12.01 -4.97 -13.06
C MET A 90 11.05 -5.47 -14.14
N LEU A 91 11.45 -6.44 -14.96
CA LEU A 91 10.61 -7.01 -16.02
C LEU A 91 9.38 -7.71 -15.46
N LEU A 92 9.52 -8.44 -14.34
CA LEU A 92 8.39 -9.07 -13.66
C LEU A 92 7.42 -8.03 -13.08
N ALA A 93 7.93 -6.94 -12.51
CA ALA A 93 7.11 -5.84 -12.00
C ALA A 93 6.39 -5.10 -13.15
N VAL A 94 7.03 -4.93 -14.31
CA VAL A 94 6.39 -4.43 -15.53
C VAL A 94 5.28 -5.37 -15.97
N TRP A 95 5.54 -6.69 -15.97
CA TRP A 95 4.53 -7.69 -16.29
C TRP A 95 3.33 -7.60 -15.33
N VAL A 96 3.55 -7.48 -14.03
CA VAL A 96 2.47 -7.28 -13.05
C VAL A 96 1.70 -5.99 -13.36
N MET A 97 2.40 -4.86 -13.51
CA MET A 97 1.78 -3.56 -13.79
C MET A 97 0.87 -3.64 -15.02
N GLN A 98 1.35 -4.20 -16.13
CA GLN A 98 0.60 -4.24 -17.40
C GLN A 98 -0.45 -5.35 -17.46
N TRP A 99 -0.10 -6.58 -17.07
CA TRP A 99 -0.96 -7.75 -17.32
C TRP A 99 -1.83 -8.14 -16.13
N VAL A 100 -1.42 -7.81 -14.90
CA VAL A 100 -2.20 -8.11 -13.70
C VAL A 100 -3.06 -6.90 -13.32
N PHE A 101 -2.51 -5.69 -13.41
CA PHE A 101 -3.18 -4.45 -13.00
C PHE A 101 -3.59 -3.53 -14.16
N ALA A 102 -3.42 -3.95 -15.42
CA ALA A 102 -3.84 -3.19 -16.61
C ALA A 102 -3.28 -1.75 -16.66
N SER A 103 -2.10 -1.52 -16.09
CA SER A 103 -1.48 -0.20 -15.94
C SER A 103 -2.33 0.83 -15.16
N ASN A 104 -3.37 0.38 -14.45
CA ASN A 104 -4.26 1.23 -13.68
C ASN A 104 -3.95 1.18 -12.19
N PRO A 105 -4.16 2.29 -11.46
CA PRO A 105 -4.11 2.25 -10.01
C PRO A 105 -5.22 1.37 -9.44
N GLN A 106 -4.88 0.49 -8.49
CA GLN A 106 -5.85 -0.45 -7.90
C GLN A 106 -6.27 -0.08 -6.48
N LEU A 107 -5.78 1.05 -5.96
CA LEU A 107 -6.15 1.55 -4.65
C LEU A 107 -6.34 3.07 -4.67
N VAL A 108 -7.22 3.57 -3.81
CA VAL A 108 -7.45 5.00 -3.57
C VAL A 108 -6.15 5.77 -3.27
N ASP A 109 -5.22 5.19 -2.51
CA ASP A 109 -3.92 5.80 -2.21
C ASP A 109 -3.13 6.12 -3.49
N GLU A 110 -3.22 5.25 -4.49
CA GLU A 110 -2.55 5.40 -5.78
C GLU A 110 -3.25 6.44 -6.67
N ILE A 111 -4.58 6.41 -6.69
CA ILE A 111 -5.41 7.35 -7.44
C ILE A 111 -5.15 8.78 -6.99
N ALA A 112 -5.17 9.05 -5.68
CA ALA A 112 -4.97 10.39 -5.13
C ALA A 112 -3.55 10.92 -5.43
N GLN A 113 -2.55 10.05 -5.38
CA GLN A 113 -1.17 10.43 -5.74
C GLN A 113 -1.00 10.70 -7.23
N LEU A 114 -1.57 9.86 -8.11
CA LEU A 114 -1.54 10.10 -9.56
C LEU A 114 -2.28 11.39 -9.94
N PHE A 115 -3.44 11.62 -9.31
CA PHE A 115 -4.17 12.87 -9.46
C PHE A 115 -3.29 14.09 -9.14
N HIS A 116 -2.66 14.09 -7.96
CA HIS A 116 -1.83 15.23 -7.54
C HIS A 116 -0.53 15.33 -8.35
N ALA A 117 0.01 14.20 -8.82
CA ALA A 117 1.17 14.16 -9.69
C ALA A 117 0.89 14.85 -11.04
N ARG A 118 -0.36 14.80 -11.54
CA ARG A 118 -0.74 15.59 -12.73
C ARG A 118 -0.65 17.07 -12.47
N ALA A 119 -1.09 17.56 -11.30
CA ALA A 119 -0.95 18.97 -10.95
C ALA A 119 0.53 19.40 -10.99
N PHE A 120 1.42 18.59 -10.38
CA PHE A 120 2.86 18.84 -10.40
C PHE A 120 3.45 18.81 -11.82
N ALA A 121 3.06 17.83 -12.64
CA ALA A 121 3.49 17.74 -14.04
C ALA A 121 2.99 18.94 -14.88
N GLY A 122 1.84 19.52 -14.52
CA GLY A 122 1.31 20.77 -15.09
C GLY A 122 1.94 22.05 -14.51
N GLY A 123 2.97 21.95 -13.65
CA GLY A 123 3.65 23.09 -13.05
C GLY A 123 2.86 23.78 -11.93
N ARG A 124 1.89 23.09 -11.31
CA ARG A 124 1.03 23.64 -10.25
C ARG A 124 1.20 22.86 -8.96
N LEU A 125 1.09 23.55 -7.81
CA LEU A 125 1.08 22.89 -6.49
C LEU A 125 -0.28 22.28 -6.12
N ALA A 126 -1.35 22.71 -6.78
CA ALA A 126 -2.71 22.24 -6.57
C ALA A 126 -3.48 22.30 -7.90
N ALA A 127 -4.43 21.39 -8.08
CA ALA A 127 -5.35 21.47 -9.20
C ALA A 127 -6.41 22.55 -8.97
N PRO A 128 -7.05 23.08 -10.02
CA PRO A 128 -8.24 23.92 -9.85
C PRO A 128 -9.31 23.19 -9.03
N ALA A 129 -10.02 23.92 -8.17
CA ALA A 129 -11.16 23.37 -7.45
C ALA A 129 -12.24 22.93 -8.46
N PRO A 130 -12.74 21.69 -8.39
CA PRO A 130 -13.75 21.22 -9.31
C PRO A 130 -15.11 21.89 -9.04
N GLN A 131 -15.91 22.06 -10.10
CA GLN A 131 -17.27 22.60 -10.00
C GLN A 131 -18.26 21.77 -10.83
N PRO A 132 -19.34 21.24 -10.22
CA PRO A 132 -19.61 21.21 -8.78
C PRO A 132 -18.71 20.18 -8.06
N PRO A 133 -18.27 20.40 -6.79
CA PRO A 133 -17.33 19.50 -6.11
C PRO A 133 -17.80 18.05 -5.99
N GLU A 134 -19.09 17.84 -5.69
CA GLU A 134 -19.71 16.53 -5.51
C GLU A 134 -19.60 15.62 -6.75
N ALA A 135 -19.51 16.23 -7.95
CA ALA A 135 -19.34 15.49 -9.19
C ALA A 135 -17.91 14.91 -9.37
N PHE A 136 -16.90 15.49 -8.71
CA PHE A 136 -15.49 15.23 -9.06
C PHE A 136 -14.58 14.81 -7.92
N LEU A 137 -14.89 15.16 -6.66
CA LEU A 137 -14.00 14.89 -5.52
C LEU A 137 -13.81 13.40 -5.26
N VAL A 138 -12.61 12.97 -4.87
CA VAL A 138 -12.33 11.57 -4.53
C VAL A 138 -11.71 11.44 -3.16
N THR A 139 -11.91 10.30 -2.52
CA THR A 139 -11.30 9.98 -1.23
C THR A 139 -9.79 10.23 -1.24
N HIS A 140 -9.27 10.75 -0.13
CA HIS A 140 -7.88 11.19 0.06
C HIS A 140 -7.45 12.43 -0.74
N THR A 141 -8.40 13.12 -1.37
CA THR A 141 -8.20 14.46 -1.94
C THR A 141 -9.16 15.45 -1.28
N TRP A 142 -8.80 16.73 -1.25
CA TRP A 142 -9.60 17.78 -0.63
C TRP A 142 -9.36 19.14 -1.26
N ILE A 143 -10.33 20.05 -1.13
CA ILE A 143 -10.22 21.44 -1.55
C ILE A 143 -9.69 22.25 -0.38
N THR A 144 -8.53 22.88 -0.57
CA THR A 144 -7.97 23.87 0.35
C THR A 144 -8.01 25.25 -0.32
N PRO A 145 -7.66 26.34 0.39
CA PRO A 145 -7.53 27.66 -0.24
C PRO A 145 -6.54 27.70 -1.42
N ALA A 146 -5.61 26.74 -1.49
CA ALA A 146 -4.67 26.62 -2.60
C ALA A 146 -5.25 25.95 -3.84
N GLY A 147 -6.36 25.22 -3.69
CA GLY A 147 -6.99 24.42 -4.73
C GLY A 147 -7.23 22.97 -4.28
N TRP A 148 -7.41 22.08 -5.25
CA TRP A 148 -7.67 20.66 -5.03
C TRP A 148 -6.37 19.86 -4.96
N VAL A 149 -6.11 19.24 -3.80
CA VAL A 149 -4.84 18.56 -3.46
C VAL A 149 -5.08 17.15 -2.92
N SER A 150 -4.05 16.30 -2.95
CA SER A 150 -4.04 15.05 -2.17
C SER A 150 -3.46 15.27 -0.78
N LEU A 151 -3.86 14.44 0.18
CA LEU A 151 -3.27 14.43 1.53
C LEU A 151 -1.83 13.89 1.61
N TYR A 152 -1.33 13.23 0.55
CA TYR A 152 -0.04 12.53 0.60
C TYR A 152 1.14 13.52 0.55
N PRO A 153 2.21 13.24 1.30
CA PRO A 153 3.49 13.93 1.14
C PRO A 153 4.01 13.91 -0.31
N PRO A 154 4.76 14.94 -0.75
CA PRO A 154 5.03 15.18 -2.16
C PRO A 154 6.07 14.24 -2.79
N GLY A 155 6.79 13.43 -2.02
CA GLY A 155 7.95 12.65 -2.47
C GLY A 155 7.63 11.65 -3.57
N GLN A 156 6.70 10.71 -3.33
CA GLN A 156 6.27 9.77 -4.38
C GLN A 156 5.49 10.50 -5.49
N THR A 157 4.64 11.47 -5.14
CA THR A 157 3.88 12.27 -6.09
C THR A 157 4.80 12.97 -7.10
N ALA A 158 5.95 13.49 -6.67
CA ALA A 158 6.94 14.09 -7.54
C ALA A 158 7.60 13.07 -8.48
N LEU A 159 7.92 11.86 -8.01
CA LEU A 159 8.43 10.78 -8.87
C LEU A 159 7.41 10.38 -9.94
N LEU A 160 6.13 10.27 -9.56
CA LEU A 160 5.04 10.00 -10.49
C LEU A 160 4.86 11.14 -11.49
N ALA A 161 5.04 12.40 -11.06
CA ALA A 161 4.98 13.56 -11.96
C ALA A 161 6.08 13.50 -13.03
N LEU A 162 7.31 13.13 -12.66
CA LEU A 162 8.39 12.89 -13.62
C LEU A 162 8.03 11.75 -14.60
N GLY A 163 7.41 10.69 -14.10
CA GLY A 163 6.89 9.60 -14.93
C GLY A 163 5.82 10.07 -15.92
N LEU A 164 4.88 10.92 -15.48
CA LEU A 164 3.83 11.50 -16.33
C LEU A 164 4.42 12.40 -17.43
N LEU A 165 5.44 13.21 -17.10
CA LEU A 165 6.16 14.02 -18.09
C LEU A 165 6.83 13.16 -19.17
N ALA A 166 7.33 11.97 -18.78
CA ALA A 166 7.89 10.98 -19.70
C ALA A 166 6.82 10.07 -20.36
N ARG A 167 5.54 10.22 -20.02
CA ARG A 167 4.43 9.32 -20.42
C ARG A 167 4.67 7.85 -20.05
N ALA A 168 5.36 7.63 -18.93
CA ALA A 168 5.79 6.34 -18.43
C ALA A 168 5.65 6.23 -16.90
N GLU A 169 4.63 6.85 -16.32
CA GLU A 169 4.32 6.81 -14.89
C GLU A 169 4.19 5.38 -14.35
N TRP A 170 3.67 4.46 -15.18
CA TRP A 170 3.52 3.04 -14.87
C TRP A 170 4.87 2.32 -14.67
N LEU A 171 5.98 2.90 -15.16
CA LEU A 171 7.31 2.32 -15.11
C LEU A 171 8.11 2.77 -13.86
N VAL A 172 7.66 3.81 -13.16
CA VAL A 172 8.37 4.40 -12.00
C VAL A 172 8.67 3.34 -10.93
N ASN A 173 7.65 2.67 -10.40
CA ASN A 173 7.85 1.68 -9.35
C ASN A 173 8.55 0.38 -9.82
N PRO A 174 8.31 -0.14 -11.04
CA PRO A 174 9.12 -1.24 -11.57
C PRO A 174 10.62 -0.94 -11.64
N LEU A 175 11.00 0.27 -12.04
CA LEU A 175 12.41 0.71 -12.05
C LEU A 175 12.99 0.76 -10.63
N LEU A 176 12.24 1.31 -9.67
CA LEU A 176 12.64 1.37 -8.27
C LEU A 176 12.77 -0.03 -7.64
N GLY A 177 11.87 -0.94 -7.99
CA GLY A 177 11.91 -2.35 -7.59
C GLY A 177 13.18 -3.04 -8.08
N GLY A 178 13.51 -2.90 -9.37
CA GLY A 178 14.76 -3.40 -9.95
C GLY A 178 16.00 -2.80 -9.30
N LEU A 179 16.05 -1.48 -9.13
CA LEU A 179 17.15 -0.77 -8.44
C LEU A 179 17.35 -1.27 -7.00
N SER A 180 16.26 -1.56 -6.30
CA SER A 180 16.28 -2.04 -4.93
C SER A 180 17.05 -3.36 -4.76
N VAL A 181 17.13 -4.22 -5.78
CA VAL A 181 17.96 -5.45 -5.74
C VAL A 181 19.43 -5.12 -5.49
N GLY A 182 19.97 -4.16 -6.26
CA GLY A 182 21.34 -3.69 -6.10
C GLY A 182 21.58 -3.04 -4.73
N LEU A 183 20.63 -2.22 -4.26
CA LEU A 183 20.75 -1.57 -2.96
C LEU A 183 20.67 -2.56 -1.79
N VAL A 184 19.80 -3.58 -1.85
CA VAL A 184 19.76 -4.68 -0.88
C VAL A 184 21.10 -5.42 -0.87
N TYR A 185 21.66 -5.73 -2.05
CA TYR A 185 22.97 -6.36 -2.15
C TYR A 185 24.06 -5.54 -1.44
N TYR A 186 24.19 -4.25 -1.73
CA TYR A 186 25.26 -3.43 -1.13
C TYR A 186 25.06 -3.17 0.36
N THR A 187 23.81 -3.02 0.80
CA THR A 187 23.44 -2.93 2.23
C THR A 187 23.89 -4.19 2.96
N ALA A 188 23.51 -5.37 2.45
CA ALA A 188 23.87 -6.66 3.03
C ALA A 188 25.38 -6.95 2.93
N LEU A 189 26.05 -6.47 1.88
CA LEU A 189 27.50 -6.61 1.69
C LEU A 189 28.26 -5.91 2.80
N GLY A 190 27.85 -4.70 3.17
CA GLY A 190 28.39 -3.94 4.30
C GLY A 190 28.20 -4.64 5.64
N LEU A 191 27.04 -5.26 5.84
CA LEU A 191 26.68 -5.94 7.10
C LEU A 191 27.34 -7.31 7.26
N TYR A 192 27.26 -8.19 6.25
CA TYR A 192 27.61 -9.61 6.41
C TYR A 192 28.49 -10.19 5.30
N GLY A 193 28.88 -9.38 4.31
CA GLY A 193 29.76 -9.80 3.23
C GLY A 193 29.07 -10.50 2.06
N ARG A 194 29.87 -10.84 1.05
CA ARG A 194 29.41 -11.20 -0.30
C ARG A 194 28.38 -12.34 -0.37
N ARG A 195 28.59 -13.41 0.40
CA ARG A 195 27.72 -14.60 0.33
C ARG A 195 26.32 -14.32 0.89
N THR A 196 26.22 -13.58 1.99
CA THR A 196 24.92 -13.16 2.53
C THR A 196 24.27 -12.11 1.63
N ALA A 197 25.06 -11.21 1.06
CA ALA A 197 24.57 -10.20 0.13
C ALA A 197 23.92 -10.78 -1.13
N LEU A 198 24.56 -11.77 -1.78
CA LEU A 198 23.97 -12.45 -2.93
C LEU A 198 22.69 -13.20 -2.57
N ALA A 199 22.67 -13.86 -1.40
CA ALA A 199 21.45 -14.54 -0.93
C ALA A 199 20.31 -13.56 -0.64
N ALA A 200 20.61 -12.39 -0.04
CA ALA A 200 19.61 -11.35 0.20
C ALA A 200 19.07 -10.73 -1.10
N ALA A 201 19.96 -10.43 -2.05
CA ALA A 201 19.57 -9.91 -3.36
C ALA A 201 18.69 -10.90 -4.13
N PHE A 202 19.04 -12.19 -4.08
CA PHE A 202 18.25 -13.25 -4.68
C PHE A 202 16.87 -13.37 -4.02
N LEU A 203 16.81 -13.48 -2.68
CA LEU A 203 15.53 -13.56 -1.95
C LEU A 203 14.64 -12.34 -2.17
N TRP A 204 15.21 -11.13 -2.28
CA TRP A 204 14.48 -9.91 -2.63
C TRP A 204 13.94 -9.97 -4.06
N ALA A 205 14.80 -10.29 -5.03
CA ALA A 205 14.41 -10.38 -6.44
C ALA A 205 13.36 -11.47 -6.70
N THR A 206 13.37 -12.55 -5.91
CA THR A 206 12.41 -13.66 -6.02
C THR A 206 11.24 -13.55 -5.03
N SER A 207 11.09 -12.43 -4.31
CA SER A 207 9.98 -12.23 -3.39
C SER A 207 8.72 -11.86 -4.15
N ALA A 208 7.68 -12.69 -4.01
CA ALA A 208 6.38 -12.46 -4.63
C ALA A 208 5.77 -11.12 -4.22
N TRP A 209 5.81 -10.77 -2.93
CA TRP A 209 5.25 -9.51 -2.46
C TRP A 209 6.04 -8.29 -2.94
N VAL A 210 7.38 -8.37 -3.00
CA VAL A 210 8.20 -7.30 -3.59
C VAL A 210 7.86 -7.10 -5.07
N MET A 211 7.69 -8.20 -5.82
CA MET A 211 7.27 -8.16 -7.22
C MET A 211 5.90 -7.49 -7.40
N PHE A 212 4.88 -7.93 -6.64
CA PHE A 212 3.54 -7.34 -6.75
C PHE A 212 3.53 -5.87 -6.36
N MET A 213 4.14 -5.49 -5.22
CA MET A 213 4.21 -4.10 -4.78
C MET A 213 4.94 -3.21 -5.79
N SER A 214 6.03 -3.70 -6.40
CA SER A 214 6.78 -2.96 -7.42
C SER A 214 5.96 -2.77 -8.71
N GLY A 215 4.96 -3.61 -8.97
CA GLY A 215 4.02 -3.46 -10.08
C GLY A 215 2.83 -2.52 -9.79
N THR A 216 2.85 -1.74 -8.71
CA THR A 216 1.78 -0.79 -8.34
C THR A 216 2.27 0.65 -8.35
N TYR A 217 1.42 1.64 -8.06
CA TYR A 217 1.82 3.05 -7.87
C TYR A 217 2.06 3.44 -6.40
N MET A 218 2.14 2.46 -5.50
CA MET A 218 2.27 2.71 -4.06
C MET A 218 3.56 3.45 -3.67
N ASN A 219 3.43 4.39 -2.74
CA ASN A 219 4.57 5.14 -2.17
C ASN A 219 5.48 4.30 -1.27
N HIS A 220 5.07 3.10 -0.89
CA HIS A 220 5.88 2.16 -0.13
C HIS A 220 7.15 1.76 -0.89
N VAL A 221 7.08 1.60 -2.22
CA VAL A 221 8.21 1.22 -3.07
C VAL A 221 9.26 2.32 -3.11
N GLY A 222 8.84 3.58 -3.33
CA GLY A 222 9.72 4.74 -3.27
C GLY A 222 10.37 4.92 -1.89
N ALA A 223 9.57 4.86 -0.82
CA ALA A 223 10.07 4.99 0.56
C ALA A 223 11.12 3.92 0.90
N VAL A 224 10.90 2.66 0.53
CA VAL A 224 11.88 1.59 0.76
C VAL A 224 13.13 1.76 -0.10
N THR A 225 12.98 2.19 -1.36
CA THR A 225 14.13 2.43 -2.25
C THR A 225 15.02 3.55 -1.71
N PHE A 226 14.44 4.65 -1.21
CA PHE A 226 15.19 5.73 -0.57
C PHE A 226 15.81 5.32 0.77
N SER A 227 15.13 4.48 1.56
CA SER A 227 15.69 3.90 2.78
C SER A 227 16.91 3.03 2.47
N LEU A 228 16.79 2.17 1.45
CA LEU A 228 17.86 1.32 0.93
C LEU A 228 19.04 2.13 0.37
N LEU A 229 18.78 3.24 -0.30
CA LEU A 229 19.81 4.18 -0.74
C LEU A 229 20.58 4.72 0.46
N ALA A 230 19.88 5.20 1.50
CA ALA A 230 20.50 5.69 2.71
C ALA A 230 21.35 4.61 3.42
N TRP A 231 20.79 3.43 3.63
CA TRP A 231 21.51 2.32 4.26
C TRP A 231 22.69 1.84 3.44
N THR A 232 22.60 1.82 2.11
CA THR A 232 23.72 1.48 1.22
C THR A 232 24.87 2.47 1.38
N MET A 233 24.56 3.77 1.43
CA MET A 233 25.58 4.81 1.57
C MET A 233 26.26 4.80 2.94
N VAL A 234 25.54 4.42 3.99
CA VAL A 234 26.07 4.33 5.37
C VAL A 234 26.78 3.00 5.63
N PHE A 235 26.17 1.86 5.28
CA PHE A 235 26.65 0.52 5.66
C PHE A 235 27.59 -0.08 4.63
N GLY A 236 27.39 0.22 3.34
CA GLY A 236 28.07 -0.42 2.22
C GLY A 236 29.53 -0.03 2.04
N SER A 237 30.02 1.02 2.72
CA SER A 237 31.42 1.46 2.64
C SER A 237 32.23 1.15 3.88
N ARG A 238 33.48 0.72 3.69
CA ARG A 238 34.49 0.68 4.77
C ARG A 238 35.14 2.04 5.04
N ARG A 239 35.11 2.95 4.06
CA ARG A 239 35.64 4.32 4.14
C ARG A 239 34.59 5.28 3.55
N PRO A 240 33.57 5.69 4.32
CA PRO A 240 32.51 6.54 3.78
C PRO A 240 33.03 7.97 3.58
N THR A 241 32.75 8.53 2.41
CA THR A 241 33.07 9.92 2.03
C THR A 241 31.97 10.88 2.47
N ARG A 242 32.26 12.18 2.54
CA ARG A 242 31.27 13.25 2.79
C ARG A 242 30.07 13.19 1.84
N LEU A 243 30.32 12.97 0.54
CA LEU A 243 29.28 12.84 -0.49
C LEU A 243 28.29 11.69 -0.17
N ARG A 244 28.79 10.51 0.21
CA ARG A 244 27.93 9.38 0.61
C ARG A 244 27.04 9.73 1.81
N HIS A 245 27.56 10.43 2.82
CA HIS A 245 26.73 10.88 3.93
C HIS A 245 25.68 11.90 3.48
N ALA A 246 26.02 12.83 2.59
CA ALA A 246 25.04 13.73 1.99
C ALA A 246 23.94 12.97 1.23
N VAL A 247 24.30 12.00 0.38
CA VAL A 247 23.32 11.15 -0.32
C VAL A 247 22.49 10.32 0.67
N ALA A 248 23.06 9.88 1.80
CA ALA A 248 22.31 9.18 2.83
C ALA A 248 21.27 10.07 3.51
N GLY A 249 21.64 11.32 3.81
CA GLY A 249 20.73 12.32 4.35
C GLY A 249 19.62 12.71 3.38
N LEU A 250 19.96 12.88 2.09
CA LEU A 250 18.98 13.06 1.02
C LEU A 250 18.01 11.88 0.95
N GLY A 251 18.53 10.65 1.02
CA GLY A 251 17.71 9.44 1.05
C GLY A 251 16.72 9.44 2.22
N LEU A 252 17.18 9.66 3.46
CA LEU A 252 16.30 9.71 4.64
C LEU A 252 15.26 10.83 4.55
N ALA A 253 15.65 12.02 4.05
CA ALA A 253 14.71 13.12 3.85
C ALA A 253 13.69 12.83 2.73
N ALA A 254 14.09 12.11 1.68
CA ALA A 254 13.17 11.63 0.64
C ALA A 254 12.19 10.58 1.18
N VAL A 255 12.61 9.72 2.11
CA VAL A 255 11.67 8.86 2.86
C VAL A 255 10.69 9.73 3.62
N ALA A 256 11.14 10.76 4.34
CA ALA A 256 10.26 11.63 5.13
C ALA A 256 9.23 12.36 4.26
N ALA A 257 9.69 12.91 3.12
CA ALA A 257 8.83 13.55 2.13
C ALA A 257 7.88 12.58 1.41
N THR A 258 8.02 11.26 1.60
CA THR A 258 7.15 10.23 1.00
C THR A 258 6.24 9.58 2.03
N ARG A 259 6.80 9.16 3.17
CA ARG A 259 6.18 8.48 4.31
C ARG A 259 6.92 8.88 5.61
N PRO A 260 6.45 9.90 6.34
CA PRO A 260 7.15 10.45 7.51
C PRO A 260 7.45 9.42 8.60
N LEU A 261 6.50 8.53 8.90
CA LEU A 261 6.69 7.49 9.92
C LEU A 261 7.77 6.47 9.51
N ASP A 262 7.80 6.07 8.24
CA ASP A 262 8.80 5.14 7.71
C ASP A 262 10.21 5.74 7.79
N ALA A 263 10.34 7.08 7.68
CA ALA A 263 11.62 7.76 7.82
C ALA A 263 12.21 7.63 9.22
N VAL A 264 11.37 7.69 10.25
CA VAL A 264 11.79 7.39 11.64
C VAL A 264 12.30 5.96 11.72
N GLY A 265 11.54 5.00 11.20
CA GLY A 265 11.93 3.59 11.16
C GLY A 265 13.25 3.35 10.41
N ALA A 266 13.47 4.08 9.31
CA ALA A 266 14.68 3.98 8.50
C ALA A 266 15.91 4.64 9.15
N ALA A 267 15.72 5.68 9.97
CA ALA A 267 16.79 6.36 10.69
C ALA A 267 17.34 5.53 11.85
N LEU A 268 16.51 4.74 12.55
CA LEU A 268 16.95 3.94 13.72
C LEU A 268 18.15 3.01 13.44
N PRO A 269 18.17 2.15 12.40
CA PRO A 269 19.35 1.32 12.10
C PRO A 269 20.58 2.16 11.71
N VAL A 270 20.40 3.33 11.10
CA VAL A 270 21.49 4.27 10.80
C VAL A 270 22.10 4.83 12.07
N LEU A 271 21.27 5.25 13.04
CA LEU A 271 21.74 5.76 14.32
C LEU A 271 22.53 4.71 15.10
N ILE A 272 22.07 3.46 15.13
CA ILE A 272 22.79 2.36 15.78
C ILE A 272 24.12 2.10 15.10
N TRP A 273 24.17 2.12 13.77
CA TRP A 273 25.42 2.00 13.03
C TRP A 273 26.40 3.14 13.36
N MET A 274 25.93 4.39 13.33
CA MET A 274 26.74 5.56 13.64
C MET A 274 27.28 5.51 15.07
N ALA A 275 26.46 5.09 16.04
CA ALA A 275 26.88 4.88 17.42
C ALA A 275 27.95 3.79 17.52
N ALA A 276 27.72 2.61 16.92
CA ALA A 276 28.64 1.48 16.97
C ALA A 276 29.99 1.76 16.27
N ARG A 277 29.98 2.63 15.26
CA ARG A 277 31.17 3.03 14.48
C ARG A 277 31.76 4.37 14.91
N ARG A 278 31.16 5.06 15.88
CA ARG A 278 31.51 6.43 16.33
C ARG A 278 31.59 7.43 15.17
N GLN A 279 30.64 7.36 14.25
CA GLN A 279 30.60 8.15 13.01
C GLN A 279 29.74 9.42 13.11
N TRP A 280 29.56 9.99 14.31
CA TRP A 280 28.71 11.18 14.51
C TRP A 280 29.15 12.41 13.72
N ARG A 281 30.44 12.50 13.36
CA ARG A 281 30.97 13.53 12.44
C ARG A 281 30.36 13.47 11.02
N ALA A 282 29.62 12.42 10.68
CA ALA A 282 28.86 12.30 9.44
C ALA A 282 27.57 13.15 9.44
N LEU A 283 27.03 13.47 10.62
CA LEU A 283 25.70 14.08 10.76
C LEU A 283 25.56 15.42 10.01
N PRO A 284 26.52 16.38 10.06
CA PRO A 284 26.41 17.63 9.31
C PRO A 284 26.30 17.41 7.80
N TRP A 285 26.99 16.40 7.26
CA TRP A 285 26.91 16.06 5.84
C TRP A 285 25.57 15.44 5.47
N MET A 286 25.02 14.59 6.34
CA MET A 286 23.66 14.08 6.17
C MET A 286 22.63 15.21 6.22
N MET A 287 22.76 16.14 7.17
CA MET A 287 21.91 17.33 7.24
C MET A 287 22.01 18.16 5.96
N LEU A 288 23.23 18.41 5.46
CA LEU A 288 23.46 19.15 4.21
C LEU A 288 22.72 18.52 3.01
N GLY A 289 22.70 17.19 2.92
CA GLY A 289 21.96 16.49 1.86
C GLY A 289 20.44 16.44 2.08
N GLY A 290 19.98 16.39 3.33
CA GLY A 290 18.56 16.24 3.68
C GLY A 290 17.78 17.55 3.75
N VAL A 291 18.39 18.63 4.25
CA VAL A 291 17.75 19.93 4.48
C VAL A 291 17.03 20.47 3.23
N PRO A 292 17.61 20.46 2.02
CA PRO A 292 16.90 20.94 0.83
C PRO A 292 15.57 20.21 0.58
N VAL A 293 15.52 18.89 0.78
CA VAL A 293 14.30 18.10 0.60
C VAL A 293 13.25 18.44 1.66
N ILE A 294 13.67 18.61 2.91
CA ILE A 294 12.77 19.00 4.00
C ILE A 294 12.23 20.42 3.79
N LEU A 295 13.06 21.35 3.31
CA LEU A 295 12.63 22.72 2.99
C LEU A 295 11.61 22.75 1.85
N VAL A 296 11.83 21.98 0.78
CA VAL A 296 10.85 21.86 -0.32
C VAL A 296 9.55 21.25 0.17
N TRP A 297 9.62 20.18 0.97
CA TRP A 297 8.42 19.57 1.55
C TRP A 297 7.66 20.55 2.45
N GLY A 298 8.36 21.25 3.35
CA GLY A 298 7.78 22.28 4.20
C GLY A 298 7.16 23.42 3.40
N TYR A 299 7.80 23.85 2.31
CA TYR A 299 7.22 24.84 1.41
C TYR A 299 5.92 24.36 0.78
N VAL A 300 5.88 23.12 0.26
CA VAL A 300 4.65 22.53 -0.30
C VAL A 300 3.54 22.51 0.75
N ASN A 301 3.82 21.99 1.97
CA ASN A 301 2.82 21.95 3.05
C ASN A 301 2.32 23.33 3.44
N TRP A 302 3.21 24.33 3.51
CA TRP A 302 2.83 25.71 3.81
C TRP A 302 1.89 26.27 2.75
N ARG A 303 2.17 26.01 1.47
CA ARG A 303 1.34 26.48 0.37
C ARG A 303 0.01 25.74 0.25
N THR A 304 -0.07 24.46 0.61
CA THR A 304 -1.30 23.66 0.45
C THR A 304 -2.18 23.63 1.71
N PHE A 305 -1.58 23.64 2.89
CA PHE A 305 -2.26 23.45 4.18
C PHE A 305 -2.02 24.59 5.19
N GLY A 306 -1.28 25.64 4.81
CA GLY A 306 -1.10 26.85 5.62
C GLY A 306 0.05 26.80 6.65
N SER A 307 0.70 25.65 6.86
CA SER A 307 1.86 25.52 7.77
C SER A 307 2.92 24.57 7.22
N PRO A 308 4.23 24.88 7.35
CA PRO A 308 5.29 24.00 6.86
C PRO A 308 5.36 22.66 7.61
N LEU A 309 4.85 22.62 8.85
CA LEU A 309 4.80 21.42 9.68
C LEU A 309 3.46 20.67 9.57
N ALA A 310 2.52 21.16 8.76
CA ALA A 310 1.24 20.48 8.55
C ALA A 310 1.46 19.11 7.91
N ILE A 311 0.76 18.10 8.42
CA ILE A 311 0.72 16.77 7.84
C ILE A 311 -0.60 16.64 7.09
N GLY A 312 -0.56 16.42 5.78
CA GLY A 312 -1.78 16.35 4.95
C GLY A 312 -2.83 15.34 5.46
N TYR A 313 -2.38 14.22 6.06
CA TYR A 313 -3.27 13.25 6.71
C TYR A 313 -4.17 13.88 7.79
N THR A 314 -3.58 14.63 8.74
CA THR A 314 -4.34 15.28 9.81
C THR A 314 -5.02 16.56 9.35
N ALA A 315 -4.46 17.27 8.36
CA ALA A 315 -5.08 18.45 7.79
C ALA A 315 -6.38 18.13 7.03
N VAL A 316 -6.51 16.94 6.45
CA VAL A 316 -7.72 16.54 5.68
C VAL A 316 -8.74 15.78 6.54
N TYR A 317 -8.29 14.98 7.51
CA TYR A 317 -9.19 14.10 8.27
C TYR A 317 -9.24 14.37 9.78
N GLY A 318 -8.48 15.35 10.28
CA GLY A 318 -8.41 15.71 11.69
C GLY A 318 -7.36 14.92 12.49
N GLU A 319 -7.22 15.27 13.77
CA GLU A 319 -6.19 14.73 14.66
C GLU A 319 -6.33 13.22 14.94
N GLN A 320 -7.52 12.65 14.75
CA GLN A 320 -7.75 11.21 14.91
C GLN A 320 -6.96 10.37 13.89
N PHE A 321 -6.50 10.97 12.79
CA PHE A 321 -5.58 10.31 11.85
C PHE A 321 -4.14 10.20 12.36
N GLY A 322 -3.84 10.82 13.51
CA GLY A 322 -2.55 10.77 14.18
C GLY A 322 -2.18 9.39 14.75
N LEU A 323 -1.04 9.36 15.45
CA LEU A 323 -0.55 8.17 16.13
C LEU A 323 -1.03 8.13 17.58
N GLY A 324 -1.31 6.93 18.08
CA GLY A 324 -1.68 6.71 19.47
C GLY A 324 -2.90 5.81 19.63
N PHE A 325 -3.38 5.70 20.87
CA PHE A 325 -4.61 4.99 21.22
C PHE A 325 -5.72 6.01 21.49
N GLY A 326 -6.96 5.68 21.11
CA GLY A 326 -8.08 6.61 21.18
C GLY A 326 -9.23 6.16 20.28
N ALA A 327 -10.04 7.09 19.79
CA ALA A 327 -10.96 6.83 18.69
C ALA A 327 -10.20 6.95 17.37
N ASP A 328 -10.32 5.94 16.51
CA ASP A 328 -9.82 6.01 15.14
C ASP A 328 -10.63 7.04 14.33
N PRO A 329 -10.19 7.41 13.12
CA PRO A 329 -10.89 8.39 12.28
C PRO A 329 -12.31 8.01 11.90
N TRP A 330 -12.67 6.73 12.05
CA TRP A 330 -14.00 6.20 11.78
C TRP A 330 -14.88 6.13 13.04
N GLY A 331 -14.36 6.59 14.18
CA GLY A 331 -15.05 6.61 15.47
C GLY A 331 -15.02 5.29 16.23
N GLN A 332 -14.23 4.31 15.80
CA GLN A 332 -14.06 3.04 16.51
C GLN A 332 -12.94 3.15 17.55
N PRO A 333 -13.05 2.48 18.71
CA PRO A 333 -11.96 2.47 19.67
C PRO A 333 -10.75 1.74 19.09
N TYR A 334 -9.57 2.34 19.20
CA TYR A 334 -8.27 1.74 18.91
C TYR A 334 -7.46 1.63 20.18
N THR A 335 -7.35 0.39 20.69
CA THR A 335 -6.72 0.04 21.96
C THR A 335 -5.42 -0.74 21.75
N PRO A 336 -4.55 -0.87 22.76
CA PRO A 336 -3.37 -1.74 22.67
C PRO A 336 -3.70 -3.19 22.28
N PHE A 337 -4.88 -3.70 22.64
CA PHE A 337 -5.30 -5.05 22.27
C PHE A 337 -5.68 -5.15 20.78
N ILE A 338 -6.30 -4.12 20.23
CA ILE A 338 -6.58 -4.01 18.78
C ILE A 338 -5.28 -3.81 18.00
N ALA A 339 -4.34 -3.01 18.52
CA ALA A 339 -3.01 -2.86 17.95
C ALA A 339 -2.26 -4.20 17.89
N LEU A 340 -2.29 -4.98 18.97
CA LEU A 340 -1.72 -6.34 19.01
C LEU A 340 -2.40 -7.27 18.01
N SER A 341 -3.72 -7.17 17.87
CA SER A 341 -4.47 -7.90 16.85
C SER A 341 -4.00 -7.55 15.44
N ASN A 342 -3.93 -6.26 15.11
CA ASN A 342 -3.44 -5.77 13.81
C ASN A 342 -2.01 -6.25 13.54
N MET A 343 -1.12 -6.19 14.54
CA MET A 343 0.24 -6.70 14.43
C MET A 343 0.26 -8.21 14.18
N ALA A 344 -0.52 -9.01 14.93
CA ALA A 344 -0.61 -10.44 14.73
C ALA A 344 -1.10 -10.79 13.31
N VAL A 345 -2.13 -10.09 12.81
CA VAL A 345 -2.62 -10.22 11.43
C VAL A 345 -1.53 -9.83 10.43
N ALA A 346 -0.80 -8.74 10.64
CA ALA A 346 0.27 -8.31 9.76
C ALA A 346 1.41 -9.34 9.69
N VAL A 347 1.82 -9.92 10.82
CA VAL A 347 2.84 -10.99 10.85
C VAL A 347 2.34 -12.25 10.15
N ARG A 348 1.07 -12.67 10.33
CA ARG A 348 0.48 -13.78 9.54
C ARG A 348 0.56 -13.50 8.05
N ARG A 349 0.19 -12.29 7.63
CA ARG A 349 0.28 -11.87 6.22
C ARG A 349 1.72 -11.87 5.72
N LEU A 350 2.71 -11.50 6.53
CA LEU A 350 4.12 -11.64 6.14
C LEU A 350 4.50 -13.11 5.89
N HIS A 351 4.02 -14.05 6.70
CA HIS A 351 4.26 -15.47 6.48
C HIS A 351 3.62 -16.01 5.19
N ILE A 352 2.48 -15.44 4.77
CA ILE A 352 1.77 -15.84 3.54
C ILE A 352 2.42 -15.18 2.32
N TYR A 353 2.48 -13.86 2.29
CA TYR A 353 2.69 -13.10 1.06
C TYR A 353 4.17 -12.85 0.74
N LEU A 354 5.06 -12.74 1.75
CA LEU A 354 6.43 -12.27 1.52
C LEU A 354 7.15 -13.07 0.42
N TYR A 355 7.10 -14.40 0.49
CA TYR A 355 7.71 -15.27 -0.52
C TYR A 355 6.72 -16.20 -1.22
N GLU A 356 5.47 -16.31 -0.75
CA GLU A 356 4.49 -17.31 -1.24
C GLU A 356 5.04 -18.74 -1.22
N TRP A 357 5.69 -19.12 -0.11
CA TRP A 357 6.26 -20.45 0.10
C TRP A 357 5.21 -21.45 0.60
N PRO A 358 5.40 -22.77 0.37
CA PRO A 358 4.57 -23.82 0.96
C PRO A 358 4.78 -23.99 2.48
N ILE A 359 5.68 -23.21 3.08
CA ILE A 359 5.93 -23.12 4.52
C ILE A 359 5.84 -21.64 4.94
N PRO A 360 5.65 -21.32 6.22
CA PRO A 360 5.57 -19.94 6.66
C PRO A 360 6.86 -19.18 6.29
N ALA A 361 6.75 -18.08 5.53
CA ALA A 361 7.90 -17.39 4.91
C ALA A 361 9.01 -16.98 5.89
N LEU A 362 8.65 -16.55 7.10
CA LEU A 362 9.61 -16.09 8.13
C LEU A 362 10.00 -17.18 9.14
N LEU A 363 9.59 -18.45 8.94
CA LEU A 363 9.97 -19.57 9.80
C LEU A 363 11.50 -19.74 9.91
N PRO A 364 12.29 -19.71 8.82
CA PRO A 364 13.75 -19.84 8.93
C PRO A 364 14.38 -18.70 9.74
N LEU A 365 13.84 -17.49 9.62
CA LEU A 365 14.30 -16.32 10.38
C LEU A 365 14.00 -16.47 11.88
N GLY A 366 12.77 -16.88 12.22
CA GLY A 366 12.37 -17.12 13.60
C GLY A 366 13.21 -18.19 14.30
N ILE A 367 13.46 -19.33 13.62
CA ILE A 367 14.34 -20.39 14.13
C ILE A 367 15.76 -19.87 14.35
N TRP A 368 16.33 -19.17 13.38
CA TRP A 368 17.68 -18.61 13.53
C TRP A 368 17.76 -17.61 14.68
N ALA A 369 16.78 -16.73 14.82
CA ALA A 369 16.75 -15.71 15.85
C ALA A 369 16.80 -16.30 17.28
N ILE A 370 16.10 -17.43 17.50
CA ILE A 370 16.07 -18.15 18.77
C ILE A 370 17.30 -19.05 18.94
N ALA A 371 17.56 -19.94 17.96
CA ALA A 371 18.52 -21.02 18.10
C ALA A 371 19.98 -20.59 17.88
N ALA A 372 20.24 -19.63 16.98
CA ALA A 372 21.60 -19.20 16.68
C ALA A 372 22.15 -18.23 17.73
N GLY A 373 21.29 -17.59 18.53
CA GLY A 373 21.65 -16.60 19.55
C GLY A 373 22.56 -15.48 19.00
N PRO A 374 22.10 -14.70 17.99
CA PRO A 374 22.89 -13.63 17.39
C PRO A 374 23.27 -12.57 18.42
N ARG A 375 24.53 -12.12 18.37
CA ARG A 375 25.15 -11.23 19.37
C ARG A 375 26.00 -10.12 18.76
N ALA A 376 26.19 -10.10 17.44
CA ALA A 376 26.98 -9.04 16.83
C ALA A 376 26.22 -7.72 16.86
N TRP A 377 26.91 -6.59 16.97
CA TRP A 377 26.27 -5.27 16.86
C TRP A 377 25.59 -5.07 15.48
N ARG A 378 26.07 -5.76 14.44
CA ARG A 378 25.42 -5.77 13.12
C ARG A 378 24.10 -6.53 13.15
N ASP A 379 24.00 -7.58 13.98
CA ASP A 379 22.73 -8.26 14.22
C ASP A 379 21.76 -7.33 14.94
N LEU A 380 22.24 -6.45 15.83
CA LEU A 380 21.39 -5.41 16.42
C LEU A 380 20.86 -4.42 15.37
N VAL A 381 21.71 -3.97 14.43
CA VAL A 381 21.27 -3.09 13.32
C VAL A 381 20.15 -3.75 12.52
N VAL A 382 20.30 -5.03 12.15
CA VAL A 382 19.29 -5.76 11.37
C VAL A 382 18.05 -6.06 12.20
N GLY A 383 18.20 -6.42 13.47
CA GLY A 383 17.07 -6.66 14.37
C GLY A 383 16.22 -5.42 14.58
N VAL A 384 16.85 -4.27 14.85
CA VAL A 384 16.14 -2.99 14.96
C VAL A 384 15.52 -2.58 13.64
N GLY A 385 16.22 -2.73 12.52
CA GLY A 385 15.66 -2.46 11.20
C GLY A 385 14.43 -3.32 10.87
N ALA A 386 14.42 -4.59 11.30
CA ALA A 386 13.28 -5.50 11.12
C ALA A 386 12.10 -5.18 12.06
N ALA A 387 12.36 -4.67 13.27
CA ALA A 387 11.34 -4.41 14.29
C ALA A 387 10.78 -2.97 14.27
N ALA A 388 11.55 -1.99 13.77
CA ALA A 388 11.22 -0.58 13.85
C ALA A 388 9.86 -0.24 13.23
N ILE A 389 9.64 -0.70 11.99
CA ILE A 389 8.39 -0.42 11.27
C ILE A 389 7.19 -1.09 11.97
N PRO A 390 7.20 -2.41 12.28
CA PRO A 390 6.13 -3.02 13.06
C PRO A 390 5.84 -2.31 14.40
N ALA A 391 6.88 -1.89 15.11
CA ALA A 391 6.75 -1.19 16.39
C ALA A 391 6.13 0.20 16.25
N LEU A 392 6.47 0.95 15.19
CA LEU A 392 5.89 2.27 14.94
C LEU A 392 4.42 2.16 14.51
N TYR A 393 4.10 1.22 13.60
CA TYR A 393 2.73 0.99 13.15
C TYR A 393 1.85 0.28 14.19
N PHE A 394 2.40 -0.16 15.33
CA PHE A 394 1.62 -0.55 16.50
C PHE A 394 0.82 0.62 17.09
N PHE A 395 1.24 1.85 16.84
CA PHE A 395 0.53 3.06 17.25
C PHE A 395 -0.34 3.64 16.12
N TYR A 396 -0.49 2.91 15.01
CA TYR A 396 -1.29 3.34 13.88
C TYR A 396 -2.52 2.46 13.70
N TRP A 397 -3.68 3.10 13.69
CA TRP A 397 -4.99 2.46 13.82
C TRP A 397 -5.33 1.50 12.66
N HIS A 398 -4.85 1.77 11.44
CA HIS A 398 -5.23 1.03 10.24
C HIS A 398 -4.33 -0.20 9.97
N SER A 399 -4.93 -1.36 9.68
CA SER A 399 -4.21 -2.64 9.46
C SER A 399 -3.53 -2.78 8.09
N GLY A 400 -4.07 -2.14 7.04
CA GLY A 400 -3.41 -1.88 5.76
C GLY A 400 -3.12 -3.11 4.89
N PHE A 401 -4.16 -3.81 4.43
CA PHE A 401 -3.99 -4.89 3.45
C PHE A 401 -4.01 -4.37 2.00
N TYR A 402 -3.01 -4.74 1.20
CA TYR A 402 -2.98 -4.57 -0.26
C TYR A 402 -1.84 -5.39 -0.85
N THR A 403 -2.14 -6.49 -1.56
CA THR A 403 -1.19 -7.55 -1.98
C THR A 403 -0.39 -8.22 -0.84
N GLY A 404 -0.52 -7.71 0.38
CA GLY A 404 0.19 -8.09 1.60
C GLY A 404 -0.01 -7.00 2.67
N PRO A 405 0.70 -7.05 3.81
CA PRO A 405 0.57 -6.07 4.90
C PRO A 405 1.37 -4.78 4.57
N ARG A 406 0.81 -3.90 3.74
CA ARG A 406 1.53 -2.81 3.05
C ARG A 406 2.32 -1.88 3.96
N PHE A 407 1.83 -1.60 5.17
CA PHE A 407 2.55 -0.77 6.14
C PHE A 407 3.85 -1.39 6.64
N TYR A 408 4.01 -2.72 6.55
CA TYR A 408 5.21 -3.41 7.00
C TYR A 408 6.25 -3.56 5.88
N TYR A 409 5.99 -3.02 4.69
CA TYR A 409 6.90 -3.10 3.55
C TYR A 409 8.28 -2.50 3.86
N GLY A 410 8.31 -1.44 4.68
CA GLY A 410 9.54 -0.81 5.21
C GLY A 410 10.50 -1.76 5.94
N ALA A 411 9.99 -2.82 6.57
CA ALA A 411 10.80 -3.81 7.29
C ALA A 411 11.40 -4.89 6.37
N VAL A 412 10.86 -5.07 5.17
CA VAL A 412 11.19 -6.20 4.28
C VAL A 412 12.68 -6.31 3.98
N PRO A 413 13.43 -5.23 3.70
CA PRO A 413 14.86 -5.35 3.44
C PRO A 413 15.62 -6.05 4.59
N PHE A 414 15.32 -5.70 5.84
CA PHE A 414 15.97 -6.31 6.99
C PHE A 414 15.47 -7.72 7.29
N LEU A 415 14.18 -8.00 7.05
CA LEU A 415 13.64 -9.36 7.13
C LEU A 415 14.35 -10.28 6.11
N VAL A 416 14.49 -9.84 4.86
CA VAL A 416 15.19 -10.58 3.79
C VAL A 416 16.68 -10.77 4.11
N ILE A 417 17.37 -9.73 4.58
CA ILE A 417 18.78 -9.83 5.02
C ILE A 417 18.91 -10.81 6.19
N GLY A 418 17.97 -10.78 7.14
CA GLY A 418 17.87 -11.73 8.24
C GLY A 418 17.67 -13.15 7.75
N THR A 419 16.73 -13.40 6.82
CA THR A 419 16.48 -14.73 6.22
C THR A 419 17.73 -15.23 5.48
N ALA A 420 18.43 -14.36 4.75
CA ALA A 420 19.70 -14.72 4.11
C ALA A 420 20.79 -15.08 5.14
N ARG A 421 20.82 -14.40 6.30
CA ARG A 421 21.71 -14.73 7.40
C ARG A 421 21.35 -16.07 8.04
N ALA A 422 20.06 -16.34 8.25
CA ALA A 422 19.54 -17.62 8.73
C ALA A 422 19.95 -18.78 7.81
N TRP A 423 19.79 -18.61 6.50
CA TRP A 423 20.24 -19.58 5.49
C TRP A 423 21.73 -19.90 5.61
N ARG A 424 22.57 -18.87 5.74
CA ARG A 424 24.04 -19.05 5.87
C ARG A 424 24.42 -19.77 7.15
N TRP A 425 23.70 -19.54 8.24
CA TRP A 425 23.88 -20.25 9.50
C TRP A 425 23.45 -21.73 9.38
N ALA A 426 22.26 -21.99 8.84
CA ALA A 426 21.76 -23.35 8.61
C ALA A 426 22.70 -24.16 7.71
N TRP A 427 23.19 -23.55 6.63
CA TRP A 427 24.18 -24.17 5.73
C TRP A 427 25.50 -24.54 6.44
N ALA A 428 25.97 -23.69 7.36
CA ALA A 428 27.17 -23.98 8.13
C ALA A 428 26.95 -25.15 9.10
N LEU A 429 25.77 -25.24 9.72
CA LEU A 429 25.41 -26.35 10.59
C LEU A 429 25.27 -27.66 9.81
N ALA A 430 24.58 -27.63 8.67
CA ALA A 430 24.37 -28.77 7.80
C ALA A 430 25.69 -29.41 7.34
N ARG A 431 26.69 -28.60 6.96
CA ARG A 431 28.02 -29.11 6.56
C ARG A 431 28.85 -29.67 7.71
N ARG A 432 28.50 -29.38 8.96
CA ARG A 432 29.14 -29.93 10.17
C ARG A 432 28.39 -31.11 10.76
N SER A 433 27.22 -31.44 10.19
CA SER A 433 26.40 -32.56 10.63
C SER A 433 27.18 -33.87 10.55
N ARG A 434 27.12 -34.67 11.63
CA ARG A 434 27.75 -36.00 11.72
C ARG A 434 26.77 -37.14 11.44
N VAL A 435 25.55 -36.83 10.98
CA VAL A 435 24.52 -37.83 10.67
C VAL A 435 24.93 -38.58 9.40
N ARG A 436 25.62 -39.72 9.56
CA ARG A 436 26.19 -40.50 8.45
C ARG A 436 25.15 -40.96 7.41
N GLN A 437 23.91 -41.15 7.83
CA GLN A 437 22.84 -41.65 6.97
C GLN A 437 22.30 -40.59 5.98
N VAL A 438 22.58 -39.30 6.21
CA VAL A 438 21.99 -38.20 5.42
C VAL A 438 23.02 -37.11 5.14
N ARG A 439 23.23 -36.75 3.87
CA ARG A 439 23.96 -35.53 3.51
C ARG A 439 23.11 -34.30 3.80
N SER A 440 23.25 -33.74 5.00
CA SER A 440 22.42 -32.63 5.48
C SER A 440 22.58 -31.35 4.65
N ASP A 441 23.74 -31.12 4.04
CA ASP A 441 24.00 -30.02 3.10
C ASP A 441 23.14 -30.14 1.83
N VAL A 442 23.10 -31.34 1.24
CA VAL A 442 22.26 -31.64 0.08
C VAL A 442 20.78 -31.58 0.44
N ALA A 443 20.40 -32.13 1.60
CA ALA A 443 19.03 -32.07 2.10
C ALA A 443 18.53 -30.62 2.22
N LEU A 444 19.35 -29.74 2.82
CA LEU A 444 19.01 -28.33 2.99
C LEU A 444 18.91 -27.60 1.64
N ALA A 445 19.83 -27.87 0.69
CA ALA A 445 19.76 -27.32 -0.66
C ALA A 445 18.47 -27.76 -1.39
N ALA A 446 18.13 -29.05 -1.31
CA ALA A 446 16.92 -29.61 -1.91
C ALA A 446 15.65 -29.00 -1.31
N VAL A 447 15.62 -28.82 0.02
CA VAL A 447 14.54 -28.12 0.73
C VAL A 447 14.35 -26.70 0.19
N ALA A 448 15.42 -25.90 0.11
CA ALA A 448 15.33 -24.55 -0.39
C ALA A 448 14.90 -24.50 -1.86
N ALA A 449 15.47 -25.36 -2.70
CA ALA A 449 15.10 -25.44 -4.11
C ALA A 449 13.62 -25.80 -4.27
N PHE A 450 13.13 -26.81 -3.54
CA PHE A 450 11.72 -27.22 -3.57
C PHE A 450 10.80 -26.08 -3.11
N VAL A 451 11.09 -25.47 -1.95
CA VAL A 451 10.28 -24.37 -1.40
C VAL A 451 10.16 -23.22 -2.40
N MET A 452 11.28 -22.86 -3.03
CA MET A 452 11.30 -21.78 -4.02
C MET A 452 10.58 -22.16 -5.32
N LEU A 453 10.88 -23.33 -5.89
CA LEU A 453 10.27 -23.79 -7.14
C LEU A 453 8.76 -23.98 -6.96
N TRP A 454 8.32 -24.58 -5.86
CA TRP A 454 6.90 -24.75 -5.57
C TRP A 454 6.18 -23.40 -5.41
N GLY A 455 6.79 -22.45 -4.70
CA GLY A 455 6.26 -21.11 -4.58
C GLY A 455 6.06 -20.46 -5.96
N TRP A 456 7.07 -20.53 -6.82
CA TRP A 456 7.06 -19.91 -8.15
C TRP A 456 6.18 -20.61 -9.19
N ILE A 457 6.08 -21.94 -9.16
CA ILE A 457 5.36 -22.72 -10.16
C ILE A 457 3.90 -22.95 -9.73
N ALA A 458 3.64 -23.18 -8.44
CA ALA A 458 2.31 -23.57 -7.96
C ALA A 458 1.55 -22.44 -7.25
N ILE A 459 2.20 -21.59 -6.45
CA ILE A 459 1.49 -20.61 -5.61
C ILE A 459 1.39 -19.25 -6.32
N LEU A 460 2.51 -18.74 -6.83
CA LEU A 460 2.61 -17.42 -7.45
C LEU A 460 1.67 -17.22 -8.66
N PRO A 461 1.53 -18.17 -9.61
CA PRO A 461 0.62 -17.99 -10.75
C PRO A 461 -0.84 -17.91 -10.32
N ARG A 462 -1.24 -18.71 -9.31
CA ARG A 462 -2.59 -18.61 -8.71
C ARG A 462 -2.80 -17.27 -8.04
N ARG A 463 -1.80 -16.75 -7.31
CA ARG A 463 -1.88 -15.42 -6.70
C ARG A 463 -2.02 -14.32 -7.75
N ALA A 464 -1.23 -14.39 -8.82
CA ALA A 464 -1.33 -13.45 -9.93
C ALA A 464 -2.70 -13.50 -10.60
N ASP A 465 -3.28 -14.68 -10.81
CA ASP A 465 -4.62 -14.82 -11.38
C ASP A 465 -5.71 -14.27 -10.45
N VAL A 466 -5.62 -14.50 -9.13
CA VAL A 466 -6.51 -13.85 -8.15
C VAL A 466 -6.43 -12.34 -8.26
N HIS A 467 -5.21 -11.77 -8.28
CA HIS A 467 -5.03 -10.34 -8.44
C HIS A 467 -5.55 -9.85 -9.79
N ARG A 468 -5.33 -10.58 -10.88
CA ARG A 468 -5.78 -10.25 -12.24
C ARG A 468 -7.31 -10.26 -12.38
N ARG A 469 -8.01 -11.14 -11.67
CA ARG A 469 -9.49 -11.23 -11.72
C ARG A 469 -10.18 -10.34 -10.69
N SER A 470 -9.53 -10.03 -9.56
CA SER A 470 -10.09 -9.14 -8.54
C SER A 470 -10.24 -7.70 -9.07
N LEU A 471 -11.22 -6.95 -8.56
CA LEU A 471 -11.38 -5.53 -8.88
C LEU A 471 -11.43 -5.22 -10.39
N ALA A 472 -12.09 -6.08 -11.18
CA ALA A 472 -12.10 -6.00 -12.65
C ALA A 472 -12.48 -4.61 -13.19
N THR A 473 -13.43 -3.92 -12.55
CA THR A 473 -13.82 -2.54 -12.89
C THR A 473 -12.64 -1.56 -12.90
N LEU A 474 -11.70 -1.67 -11.96
CA LEU A 474 -10.54 -0.77 -11.86
C LEU A 474 -9.53 -0.98 -13.01
N LYS A 475 -9.66 -2.05 -13.80
CA LYS A 475 -8.76 -2.41 -14.89
C LYS A 475 -9.29 -2.03 -16.26
N LEU A 476 -10.49 -1.47 -16.32
CA LEU A 476 -11.09 -1.01 -17.55
C LEU A 476 -10.48 0.33 -18.00
N HIS A 477 -10.57 0.58 -19.30
CA HIS A 477 -10.04 1.77 -19.96
C HIS A 477 -11.14 2.44 -20.81
N PRO A 478 -12.20 2.99 -20.19
CA PRO A 478 -13.28 3.63 -20.94
C PRO A 478 -12.78 4.80 -21.79
N GLU A 479 -11.69 5.47 -21.40
CA GLU A 479 -11.07 6.53 -22.20
C GLU A 479 -10.48 6.02 -23.52
N ARG A 480 -9.90 4.80 -23.52
CA ARG A 480 -9.36 4.18 -24.73
C ARG A 480 -10.49 3.68 -25.64
N GLU A 481 -11.56 3.16 -25.02
CA GLU A 481 -12.76 2.73 -25.75
C GLU A 481 -13.45 3.90 -26.45
N LEU A 482 -13.61 5.04 -25.78
CA LEU A 482 -14.14 6.28 -26.40
C LEU A 482 -13.25 6.77 -27.54
N ALA A 483 -11.92 6.80 -27.32
CA ALA A 483 -10.98 7.19 -28.35
C ALA A 483 -11.03 6.28 -29.59
N ALA A 484 -11.18 4.96 -29.40
CA ALA A 484 -11.36 3.99 -30.49
C ALA A 484 -12.67 4.21 -31.28
N ARG A 485 -13.70 4.75 -30.63
CA ARG A 485 -14.96 5.18 -31.28
C ARG A 485 -14.88 6.58 -31.91
N GLY A 486 -13.69 7.19 -31.95
CA GLY A 486 -13.49 8.54 -32.49
C GLY A 486 -13.98 9.67 -31.57
N VAL A 487 -14.39 9.37 -30.34
CA VAL A 487 -14.89 10.36 -29.38
C VAL A 487 -13.70 11.05 -28.71
N ARG A 488 -13.50 12.33 -29.04
CA ARG A 488 -12.41 13.15 -28.49
C ARG A 488 -12.85 14.14 -27.42
N ARG A 489 -14.14 14.49 -27.39
CA ARG A 489 -14.73 15.46 -26.46
C ARG A 489 -16.06 14.94 -25.95
N ALA A 490 -16.13 14.58 -24.68
CA ALA A 490 -17.32 14.00 -24.08
C ALA A 490 -17.37 14.17 -22.56
N LEU A 491 -18.59 14.33 -22.04
CA LEU A 491 -18.90 14.19 -20.62
C LEU A 491 -19.41 12.77 -20.39
N VAL A 492 -18.80 12.04 -19.45
CA VAL A 492 -19.18 10.68 -19.09
C VAL A 492 -19.72 10.67 -17.67
N LEU A 493 -21.02 10.40 -17.53
CA LEU A 493 -21.70 10.28 -16.25
C LEU A 493 -21.51 8.87 -15.68
N VAL A 494 -21.08 8.81 -14.42
CA VAL A 494 -20.70 7.57 -13.72
C VAL A 494 -21.58 7.39 -12.48
N PRO A 495 -22.59 6.51 -12.50
CA PRO A 495 -23.38 6.23 -11.31
C PRO A 495 -22.51 5.53 -10.26
N GLU A 496 -22.51 6.06 -9.05
CA GLU A 496 -21.91 5.44 -7.86
C GLU A 496 -22.97 5.00 -6.88
N SER A 497 -22.61 4.23 -5.85
CA SER A 497 -23.53 3.75 -4.81
C SER A 497 -24.17 4.89 -4.00
N TRP A 498 -25.34 4.64 -3.40
CA TRP A 498 -26.03 5.62 -2.55
C TRP A 498 -25.14 6.17 -1.43
N GLY A 499 -24.42 5.31 -0.71
CA GLY A 499 -23.48 5.71 0.32
C GLY A 499 -22.39 6.66 -0.20
N SER A 500 -21.78 6.34 -1.34
CA SER A 500 -20.79 7.23 -1.97
C SER A 500 -21.40 8.58 -2.36
N ARG A 501 -22.61 8.59 -2.94
CA ARG A 501 -23.32 9.82 -3.32
C ARG A 501 -23.58 10.72 -2.11
N ILE A 502 -23.98 10.17 -0.96
CA ILE A 502 -24.17 10.94 0.27
C ILE A 502 -22.86 11.56 0.75
N ILE A 503 -21.77 10.79 0.74
CA ILE A 503 -20.44 11.26 1.17
C ILE A 503 -20.02 12.49 0.35
N VAL A 504 -20.09 12.40 -0.98
CA VAL A 504 -19.64 13.51 -1.84
C VAL A 504 -20.57 14.72 -1.81
N ARG A 505 -21.88 14.52 -1.55
CA ARG A 505 -22.81 15.63 -1.30
C ARG A 505 -22.43 16.42 -0.05
N LEU A 506 -22.13 15.72 1.05
CA LEU A 506 -21.65 16.36 2.28
C LEU A 506 -20.29 17.06 2.08
N TRP A 507 -19.41 16.50 1.26
CA TRP A 507 -18.18 17.21 0.85
C TRP A 507 -18.48 18.46 0.02
N GLY A 508 -19.47 18.41 -0.88
CA GLY A 508 -19.95 19.56 -1.65
C GLY A 508 -20.52 20.68 -0.77
N LEU A 509 -21.09 20.33 0.38
CA LEU A 509 -21.51 21.25 1.44
C LEU A 509 -20.35 21.79 2.30
N GLY A 510 -19.10 21.44 1.98
CA GLY A 510 -17.91 21.89 2.70
C GLY A 510 -17.66 21.18 4.03
N VAL A 511 -18.32 20.05 4.30
CA VAL A 511 -18.09 19.26 5.51
C VAL A 511 -16.82 18.45 5.36
N GLU A 512 -15.90 18.58 6.33
CA GLU A 512 -14.60 17.91 6.29
C GLU A 512 -14.71 16.38 6.17
N PRO A 513 -13.83 15.72 5.39
CA PRO A 513 -13.89 14.28 5.16
C PRO A 513 -13.91 13.43 6.42
N GLY A 514 -13.14 13.81 7.45
CA GLY A 514 -13.12 13.10 8.72
C GLY A 514 -14.48 13.07 9.43
N LEU A 515 -15.22 14.18 9.41
CA LEU A 515 -16.56 14.25 10.00
C LEU A 515 -17.57 13.46 9.17
N VAL A 516 -17.50 13.57 7.83
CA VAL A 516 -18.38 12.82 6.93
C VAL A 516 -18.22 11.30 7.10
N GLU A 517 -16.99 10.80 7.21
CA GLU A 517 -16.73 9.37 7.43
C GLU A 517 -17.34 8.86 8.74
N ARG A 518 -17.22 9.62 9.83
CA ARG A 518 -17.82 9.26 11.12
C ARG A 518 -19.34 9.25 11.03
N ALA A 519 -19.93 10.30 10.45
CA ALA A 519 -21.37 10.41 10.27
C ALA A 519 -21.93 9.27 9.43
N HIS A 520 -21.30 8.96 8.30
CA HIS A 520 -21.70 7.88 7.39
C HIS A 520 -21.67 6.50 8.07
N ARG A 521 -20.71 6.26 8.98
CA ARG A 521 -20.60 4.99 9.70
C ARG A 521 -21.53 4.91 10.93
N ARG A 522 -21.97 6.04 11.46
CA ARG A 522 -22.74 6.15 12.70
C ARG A 522 -24.25 6.25 12.46
N LEU A 523 -24.68 7.01 11.45
CA LEU A 523 -26.06 7.41 11.22
C LEU A 523 -26.81 6.45 10.27
N ASP A 524 -28.14 6.52 10.33
CA ASP A 524 -29.02 5.90 9.34
C ASP A 524 -28.81 6.57 7.97
N THR A 525 -28.64 5.77 6.92
CA THR A 525 -28.34 6.24 5.56
C THR A 525 -29.45 7.14 5.00
N CYS A 526 -30.71 6.84 5.30
CA CYS A 526 -31.83 7.65 4.84
C CYS A 526 -31.92 8.99 5.60
N ASP A 527 -31.70 8.97 6.92
CA ASP A 527 -31.65 10.21 7.71
C ASP A 527 -30.51 11.12 7.23
N LEU A 528 -29.34 10.55 6.96
CA LEU A 528 -28.19 11.30 6.45
C LEU A 528 -28.42 11.85 5.04
N HIS A 529 -29.07 11.08 4.17
CA HIS A 529 -29.46 11.53 2.84
C HIS A 529 -30.42 12.73 2.93
N ARG A 530 -31.48 12.63 3.74
CA ARG A 530 -32.45 13.71 3.93
C ARG A 530 -31.81 14.95 4.56
N PHE A 531 -30.90 14.77 5.50
CA PHE A 531 -30.11 15.84 6.07
C PHE A 531 -29.31 16.58 5.00
N ALA A 532 -28.55 15.87 4.16
CA ALA A 532 -27.77 16.47 3.08
C ALA A 532 -28.66 17.24 2.10
N VAL A 533 -29.78 16.65 1.66
CA VAL A 533 -30.75 17.32 0.77
C VAL A 533 -31.32 18.59 1.42
N THR A 534 -31.67 18.53 2.71
CA THR A 534 -32.22 19.68 3.43
C THR A 534 -31.19 20.82 3.53
N ALA A 535 -29.94 20.48 3.86
CA ALA A 535 -28.84 21.44 3.93
C ALA A 535 -28.53 22.08 2.57
N GLU A 536 -28.57 21.30 1.48
CA GLU A 536 -28.42 21.78 0.10
C GLU A 536 -29.54 22.76 -0.26
N THR A 537 -30.80 22.38 -0.06
CA THR A 537 -31.95 23.23 -0.38
C THR A 537 -32.01 24.50 0.47
N GLY A 538 -31.61 24.40 1.74
CA GLY A 538 -31.57 25.52 2.66
C GLY A 538 -30.33 26.41 2.52
N SER A 539 -29.38 26.05 1.64
CA SER A 539 -28.10 26.74 1.47
C SER A 539 -27.36 26.99 2.79
N TRP A 540 -27.34 25.97 3.66
CA TRP A 540 -26.72 26.10 5.00
C TRP A 540 -25.22 26.35 4.89
N ALA A 541 -24.67 27.14 5.82
CA ALA A 541 -23.24 27.36 5.89
C ALA A 541 -22.51 26.07 6.31
N PRO A 542 -21.30 25.78 5.80
CA PRO A 542 -20.56 24.55 6.12
C PRO A 542 -20.41 24.29 7.64
N ALA A 543 -20.20 25.35 8.43
CA ALA A 543 -20.08 25.27 9.88
C ALA A 543 -21.40 24.80 10.55
N ASP A 544 -22.55 25.27 10.06
CA ASP A 544 -23.86 24.87 10.57
C ASP A 544 -24.17 23.41 10.24
N VAL A 545 -23.83 22.98 9.01
CA VAL A 545 -23.96 21.59 8.59
C VAL A 545 -23.10 20.70 9.50
N ALA A 546 -21.84 21.06 9.75
CA ALA A 546 -20.96 20.30 10.61
C ALA A 546 -21.47 20.22 12.06
N ALA A 547 -21.91 21.34 12.66
CA ALA A 547 -22.41 21.38 14.03
C ALA A 547 -23.68 20.53 14.21
N ARG A 548 -24.62 20.60 13.26
CA ARG A 548 -25.84 19.78 13.29
C ARG A 548 -25.55 18.31 13.09
N LEU A 549 -24.60 17.96 12.22
CA LEU A 549 -24.21 16.57 12.00
C LEU A 549 -23.56 15.96 13.24
N HIS A 550 -22.76 16.74 13.97
CA HIS A 550 -22.26 16.36 15.30
C HIS A 550 -23.39 16.06 16.27
N ALA A 551 -24.35 16.97 16.44
CA ALA A 551 -25.49 16.79 17.33
C ALA A 551 -26.34 15.55 16.98
N MET A 552 -26.50 15.24 15.69
CA MET A 552 -27.20 14.03 15.25
C MET A 552 -26.47 12.75 15.66
N MET A 553 -25.14 12.72 15.61
CA MET A 553 -24.36 11.53 16.00
C MET A 553 -24.39 11.23 17.49
N ASP A 554 -24.55 12.26 18.33
CA ASP A 554 -24.55 12.14 19.79
C ASP A 554 -25.85 11.56 20.34
N THR A 555 -26.94 11.67 19.58
CA THR A 555 -28.30 11.30 20.03
C THR A 555 -28.77 9.93 19.53
N VAL A 556 -28.00 9.28 18.65
CA VAL A 556 -28.46 8.10 17.90
C VAL A 556 -27.61 6.86 18.19
N ARG A 557 -28.28 5.71 18.29
CA ARG A 557 -27.62 4.39 18.26
C ARG A 557 -27.41 3.95 16.83
N THR A 558 -26.20 3.48 16.50
CA THR A 558 -25.84 3.09 15.14
C THR A 558 -26.69 1.92 14.63
N PRO A 559 -27.41 2.08 13.50
CA PRO A 559 -28.19 1.01 12.91
C PRO A 559 -27.30 -0.11 12.32
N PRO A 560 -27.84 -1.34 12.18
CA PRO A 560 -27.13 -2.44 11.54
C PRO A 560 -26.92 -2.17 10.03
N LEU A 561 -25.91 -2.83 9.46
CA LEU A 561 -25.73 -2.90 8.00
C LEU A 561 -26.80 -3.80 7.39
N LEU A 562 -27.24 -3.48 6.18
CA LEU A 562 -28.14 -4.34 5.41
C LEU A 562 -27.36 -5.25 4.47
N THR A 563 -27.47 -6.56 4.65
CA THR A 563 -26.80 -7.56 3.79
C THR A 563 -27.44 -7.71 2.42
N ASP A 564 -28.73 -7.37 2.30
CA ASP A 564 -29.53 -7.59 1.09
C ASP A 564 -29.60 -6.34 0.19
N TRP A 565 -28.81 -5.31 0.52
CA TRP A 565 -28.71 -4.08 -0.27
C TRP A 565 -27.52 -4.14 -1.25
N PRO A 566 -27.64 -3.68 -2.51
CA PRO A 566 -26.51 -3.70 -3.46
C PRO A 566 -25.28 -2.91 -2.99
N ASP A 567 -25.50 -1.73 -2.40
CA ASP A 567 -24.49 -1.00 -1.64
C ASP A 567 -24.32 -1.59 -0.23
N PRO A 568 -23.19 -2.23 0.07
CA PRO A 568 -22.95 -2.89 1.37
C PRO A 568 -22.67 -1.91 2.51
N SER A 569 -22.58 -0.60 2.25
CA SER A 569 -22.38 0.44 3.27
C SER A 569 -23.68 0.92 3.90
N VAL A 570 -24.83 0.56 3.33
CA VAL A 570 -26.14 1.06 3.75
C VAL A 570 -26.55 0.52 5.12
N ARG A 571 -27.03 1.45 5.95
CA ARG A 571 -27.52 1.22 7.31
C ARG A 571 -28.92 1.79 7.44
N LEU A 572 -29.89 0.97 7.81
CA LEU A 572 -31.26 1.42 8.07
C LEU A 572 -31.76 0.82 9.39
N ARG A 573 -32.58 1.59 10.12
CA ARG A 573 -33.24 1.10 11.33
C ARG A 573 -34.18 -0.07 11.03
N PRO A 574 -34.20 -1.14 11.85
CA PRO A 574 -35.14 -2.25 11.67
C PRO A 574 -36.60 -1.78 11.74
N GLY A 575 -37.46 -2.40 10.93
CA GLY A 575 -38.91 -2.11 10.92
C GLY A 575 -39.30 -0.73 10.34
N TYR A 576 -38.33 0.04 9.86
CA TYR A 576 -38.58 1.33 9.23
C TYR A 576 -38.84 1.14 7.72
N SER A 577 -39.97 1.66 7.23
CA SER A 577 -40.24 1.76 5.79
C SER A 577 -39.63 3.07 5.26
N PRO A 578 -38.60 3.01 4.40
CA PRO A 578 -37.97 4.21 3.89
C PRO A 578 -38.97 5.09 3.10
N PRO A 579 -38.92 6.42 3.27
CA PRO A 579 -39.71 7.35 2.47
C PRO A 579 -39.34 7.25 0.99
N GLU A 580 -40.23 7.77 0.13
CA GLU A 580 -40.07 7.65 -1.34
C GLU A 580 -38.72 8.17 -1.85
N SER A 581 -38.19 9.26 -1.27
CA SER A 581 -36.86 9.77 -1.64
C SER A 581 -35.74 8.74 -1.44
N CYS A 582 -35.80 7.93 -0.38
CA CYS A 582 -34.84 6.86 -0.13
C CYS A 582 -35.14 5.60 -0.96
N GLN A 583 -36.41 5.36 -1.32
CA GLN A 583 -36.78 4.28 -2.25
C GLN A 583 -36.28 4.56 -3.68
N VAL A 584 -36.25 5.82 -4.11
CA VAL A 584 -35.61 6.23 -5.37
C VAL A 584 -34.14 5.82 -5.38
N GLU A 585 -33.40 6.11 -4.31
CA GLU A 585 -31.98 5.75 -4.18
C GLU A 585 -31.77 4.24 -4.17
N ARG A 586 -32.68 3.48 -3.54
CA ARG A 586 -32.68 2.02 -3.62
C ARG A 586 -32.83 1.52 -5.06
N ARG A 587 -33.78 2.08 -5.82
CA ARG A 587 -33.99 1.70 -7.23
C ARG A 587 -32.76 2.01 -8.07
N ARG A 588 -32.05 3.11 -7.79
CA ARG A 588 -30.78 3.45 -8.45
C ARG A 588 -29.69 2.43 -8.19
N ASP A 589 -29.53 2.01 -6.93
CA ASP A 589 -28.52 1.00 -6.58
C ASP A 589 -28.87 -0.36 -7.20
N LEU A 590 -30.16 -0.71 -7.25
CA LEU A 590 -30.65 -1.93 -7.92
C LEU A 590 -30.44 -1.90 -9.44
N ALA A 591 -30.49 -0.73 -10.07
CA ALA A 591 -30.18 -0.55 -11.49
C ALA A 591 -28.68 -0.67 -11.80
N GLY A 592 -27.83 -0.77 -10.77
CA GLY A 592 -26.38 -0.95 -10.91
C GLY A 592 -25.60 0.36 -10.88
N PHE A 593 -24.42 0.28 -10.29
CA PHE A 593 -23.47 1.39 -10.17
C PHE A 593 -22.05 0.88 -10.37
N THR A 594 -21.10 1.79 -10.47
CA THR A 594 -19.67 1.51 -10.58
C THR A 594 -18.87 2.45 -9.68
N LEU A 595 -17.54 2.50 -9.85
CA LEU A 595 -16.65 3.33 -9.04
C LEU A 595 -16.15 4.50 -9.88
N TYR A 596 -16.46 5.74 -9.51
CA TYR A 596 -15.91 6.92 -10.17
C TYR A 596 -14.44 7.15 -9.80
N GLY A 597 -14.03 6.82 -8.57
CA GLY A 597 -12.71 7.17 -8.04
C GLY A 597 -11.54 6.84 -8.98
N HIS A 598 -11.55 5.67 -9.62
CA HIS A 598 -10.47 5.23 -10.52
C HIS A 598 -10.42 5.95 -11.87
N LEU A 599 -11.43 6.75 -12.19
CA LEU A 599 -11.51 7.57 -13.40
C LEU A 599 -11.07 9.01 -13.14
N ALA A 600 -11.16 9.48 -11.89
CA ALA A 600 -10.85 10.86 -11.52
C ALA A 600 -9.44 11.31 -11.91
N TRP A 601 -8.43 10.45 -11.71
CA TRP A 601 -7.04 10.77 -12.07
C TRP A 601 -6.83 10.87 -13.59
N ARG A 602 -7.74 10.34 -14.41
CA ARG A 602 -7.68 10.41 -15.88
C ARG A 602 -8.17 11.74 -16.43
N ASN A 603 -8.98 12.46 -15.64
CA ASN A 603 -9.51 13.74 -16.05
C ASN A 603 -8.38 14.75 -16.34
N PRO A 604 -8.55 15.60 -17.36
CA PRO A 604 -7.74 16.81 -17.50
C PRO A 604 -7.91 17.71 -16.27
N LEU A 605 -6.83 18.34 -15.82
CA LEU A 605 -6.83 19.15 -14.59
C LEU A 605 -7.87 20.27 -14.60
N GLY A 606 -8.14 20.88 -15.76
CA GLY A 606 -9.11 21.97 -15.91
C GLY A 606 -10.56 21.52 -16.04
N LEU A 607 -10.82 20.23 -16.26
CA LEU A 607 -12.16 19.69 -16.51
C LEU A 607 -12.89 20.47 -17.64
N ASP A 608 -12.19 20.80 -18.71
CA ASP A 608 -12.65 21.71 -19.78
C ASP A 608 -12.32 21.22 -21.20
N SER A 609 -11.64 20.08 -21.30
CA SER A 609 -11.11 19.52 -22.55
C SER A 609 -11.18 18.00 -22.54
N GLY A 610 -11.01 17.37 -23.70
CA GLY A 610 -10.93 15.92 -23.83
C GLY A 610 -12.19 15.18 -23.33
N VAL A 611 -11.97 14.01 -22.74
CA VAL A 611 -13.02 13.24 -22.04
C VAL A 611 -12.99 13.61 -20.57
N VAL A 612 -14.14 14.01 -20.03
CA VAL A 612 -14.33 14.30 -18.61
C VAL A 612 -15.29 13.29 -18.01
N PHE A 613 -14.83 12.55 -17.03
CA PHE A 613 -15.65 11.70 -16.18
C PHE A 613 -16.19 12.53 -15.02
N ALA A 614 -17.49 12.38 -14.73
CA ALA A 614 -18.16 13.00 -13.60
C ALA A 614 -19.10 11.98 -12.96
N ARG A 615 -19.31 12.07 -11.65
CA ARG A 615 -20.38 11.29 -11.02
C ARG A 615 -21.74 11.66 -11.58
N ASP A 616 -22.58 10.65 -11.75
CA ASP A 616 -23.99 10.84 -12.06
C ASP A 616 -24.71 11.33 -10.81
N LEU A 617 -25.14 12.60 -10.82
CA LEU A 617 -25.92 13.23 -9.76
C LEU A 617 -27.43 13.12 -10.02
N PHE A 618 -27.82 12.34 -11.04
CA PHE A 618 -29.20 12.10 -11.46
C PHE A 618 -29.99 13.40 -11.68
N GLU A 619 -30.97 13.73 -10.83
CA GLU A 619 -31.79 14.94 -11.00
C GLU A 619 -30.97 16.23 -10.94
N HIS A 620 -29.77 16.21 -10.36
CA HIS A 620 -28.90 17.39 -10.26
C HIS A 620 -27.83 17.44 -11.35
N ASN A 621 -27.92 16.59 -12.38
CA ASN A 621 -26.98 16.62 -13.50
C ASN A 621 -26.97 17.94 -14.26
N ASP A 622 -28.03 18.75 -14.17
CA ASP A 622 -28.10 20.08 -14.80
C ASP A 622 -26.91 20.96 -14.43
N ARG A 623 -26.43 20.89 -13.17
CA ARG A 623 -25.26 21.63 -12.70
C ARG A 623 -23.97 21.26 -13.44
N VAL A 624 -23.80 19.97 -13.72
CA VAL A 624 -22.65 19.46 -14.45
C VAL A 624 -22.83 19.74 -15.94
N LEU A 625 -23.99 19.44 -16.51
CA LEU A 625 -24.31 19.62 -17.93
C LEU A 625 -24.18 21.09 -18.38
N ALA A 626 -24.56 22.05 -17.54
CA ALA A 626 -24.41 23.47 -17.82
C ALA A 626 -22.95 23.89 -18.10
N ARG A 627 -21.96 23.15 -17.57
CA ARG A 627 -20.52 23.41 -17.82
C ARG A 627 -20.03 22.84 -19.15
N TYR A 628 -20.78 21.93 -19.77
CA TYR A 628 -20.38 21.22 -20.99
C TYR A 628 -21.40 21.40 -22.13
N PRO A 629 -21.74 22.65 -22.52
CA PRO A 629 -22.72 22.90 -23.56
C PRO A 629 -22.24 22.34 -24.90
N GLY A 630 -23.08 21.53 -25.55
CA GLY A 630 -22.79 20.92 -26.85
C GLY A 630 -21.79 19.77 -26.81
N TRP A 631 -21.43 19.25 -25.63
CA TRP A 631 -20.61 18.05 -25.53
C TRP A 631 -21.44 16.79 -25.73
N ASP A 632 -20.82 15.75 -26.29
CA ASP A 632 -21.41 14.42 -26.26
C ASP A 632 -21.53 13.93 -24.83
N VAL A 633 -22.72 13.49 -24.44
CA VAL A 633 -22.97 12.93 -23.11
C VAL A 633 -23.04 11.42 -23.21
N TRP A 634 -22.27 10.75 -22.38
CA TRP A 634 -22.21 9.30 -22.26
C TRP A 634 -22.51 8.89 -20.82
N ARG A 635 -22.92 7.65 -20.63
CA ARG A 635 -23.06 7.01 -19.33
C ARG A 635 -22.15 5.79 -19.28
N TYR A 636 -21.43 5.63 -18.17
CA TYR A 636 -20.56 4.49 -17.91
C TYR A 636 -21.09 3.70 -16.72
N ALA A 637 -21.93 2.70 -17.00
CA ALA A 637 -22.69 1.97 -16.00
C ALA A 637 -22.87 0.51 -16.41
N PRO A 638 -23.16 -0.41 -15.48
CA PRO A 638 -23.62 -1.75 -15.82
C PRO A 638 -24.85 -1.70 -16.76
N PRO A 639 -25.01 -2.67 -17.68
CA PRO A 639 -26.23 -2.81 -18.47
C PRO A 639 -27.47 -2.92 -17.57
N ALA A 640 -28.60 -2.35 -18.01
CA ALA A 640 -29.83 -2.26 -17.21
C ALA A 640 -30.42 -3.65 -16.87
N ASP A 641 -30.24 -4.63 -17.75
CA ASP A 641 -30.64 -6.03 -17.58
C ASP A 641 -29.63 -6.85 -16.76
N ALA A 642 -28.43 -6.32 -16.51
CA ALA A 642 -27.34 -6.98 -15.79
C ALA A 642 -26.62 -6.02 -14.82
N PRO A 643 -27.27 -5.58 -13.72
CA PRO A 643 -26.76 -4.52 -12.83
C PRO A 643 -25.47 -4.90 -12.06
N ARG A 644 -25.08 -6.19 -12.11
CA ARG A 644 -23.83 -6.71 -11.52
C ARG A 644 -22.72 -6.97 -12.56
N ALA A 645 -23.00 -6.77 -13.84
CA ALA A 645 -21.99 -6.93 -14.90
C ALA A 645 -21.00 -5.75 -14.90
N LEU A 646 -19.93 -5.89 -15.68
CA LEU A 646 -18.96 -4.81 -15.87
C LEU A 646 -19.65 -3.61 -16.55
N PRO A 647 -19.26 -2.37 -16.19
CA PRO A 647 -19.82 -1.19 -16.81
C PRO A 647 -19.48 -1.10 -18.29
N VAL A 648 -20.42 -0.56 -19.06
CA VAL A 648 -20.31 -0.31 -20.50
C VAL A 648 -20.58 1.16 -20.80
N LEU A 649 -20.09 1.65 -21.94
CA LEU A 649 -20.34 3.00 -22.42
C LEU A 649 -21.59 3.04 -23.32
N SER A 650 -22.61 3.76 -22.87
CA SER A 650 -23.82 4.07 -23.63
C SER A 650 -23.91 5.58 -23.89
N ARG A 651 -24.28 5.97 -25.11
CA ARG A 651 -24.50 7.38 -25.46
C ARG A 651 -25.86 7.81 -24.92
N LEU A 652 -25.91 8.94 -24.23
CA LEU A 652 -27.17 9.54 -23.79
C LEU A 652 -27.71 10.47 -24.89
N PRO A 653 -29.05 10.57 -25.04
CA PRO A 653 -29.63 11.56 -25.93
C PRO A 653 -29.21 12.97 -25.49
N PRO A 654 -29.07 13.92 -26.43
CA PRO A 654 -28.72 15.30 -26.10
C PRO A 654 -29.74 15.86 -25.12
N ALA A 655 -29.26 16.49 -24.04
CA ALA A 655 -30.14 17.14 -23.08
C ALA A 655 -31.01 18.18 -23.81
N PRO A 656 -32.32 18.24 -23.53
CA PRO A 656 -33.17 19.28 -24.10
C PRO A 656 -32.56 20.64 -23.73
N ARG A 657 -32.43 21.55 -24.71
CA ARG A 657 -31.89 22.89 -24.48
C ARG A 657 -32.75 23.55 -23.40
N LEU A 658 -32.18 23.78 -22.22
CA LEU A 658 -32.82 24.64 -21.22
C LEU A 658 -33.00 26.02 -21.89
N PRO A 659 -34.18 26.65 -21.77
CA PRO A 659 -34.37 28.00 -22.26
C PRO A 659 -33.32 28.91 -21.62
N ALA A 660 -32.69 29.76 -22.44
CA ALA A 660 -31.77 30.78 -21.94
C ALA A 660 -32.48 31.66 -20.89
N PRO A 661 -31.77 32.11 -19.83
CA PRO A 661 -32.37 32.90 -18.77
C PRO A 661 -33.02 34.20 -19.26
#